data_AF-A0A409WKN0-F1
#
_entry.id   AF-A0A409WKN0-F1
#
_cell.length_a   1.000
_cell.length_b   1.000
_cell.length_c   1.000
_cell.angle_alpha   90.00
_cell.angle_beta   90.00
_cell.angle_gamma   90.00
#
_symmetry.space_group_name_H-M   'P 1'
#
loop_
_entity.id
_entity.type
_entity.pdbx_description
1 polymer ?
#
loop_
_entity_poly.entity_id
_entity_poly.type
_entity_poly.pdbx_seq_one_letter_code
_entity_poly.pdbx_strand_id
1 'polypeptide(L)'
;MPSNNSQRQNKATICLKVVVIGGGLAGLIAAYALSCAGHDVTIVERREKTPQSFGVSQSPPNMTRILNRWGLKPLLDREAEKCASLVMRNGRNGDLIGAMHFDKDFLHDLVADFLFLRTEKLGDLFQQLADDEGVNSVSATVSGIQTSQTNVTVTLDNGQTISSDFLVCADGYDSSFRRLVSGVDEEEDRRSAKAHLAITFILPMDLVTQDEELKSIMNPAHWLVWFGSGFIFHTSAPDGGKNLSGTMLSNYNREVLPEEELWANRPLEYWGIDLNGFEPRAQKLLSLAKAVSSRVFVQRSSLEDLVCDNSRIVLVGDAAHPILPGNNQHIGLSVEDAEALRCIFSRIHDRDQIAEFLSAYEDIRQPRTTHVVEYDLSMNTMLMMPDGPEQDGRNALLSQSMAHGDWDHMDEAEFKAVWGQELDVYTHDATDQVDDWWTKWGSMMSKKPQHSDHDAAPTTSIPGLHRVFQECIFNLYKNHPTTAKAYLPVLRLRLDTITEILFVMSTSKPEHKTKAPISLKIIVVGAGIGGLSAAYALRCAGHDVTIVDKREGKPRIKSQGISHSPPNMTKILCKWGMEELMEGEAQTYNSLVMRKGQLGDLIGIMHFDKDFLHDLCANYMVVRVQKLVDMLQALIREDGVNVLSATVTTMHSSPDNATITLDDGQTLSADFLVCADGYDSTFRSIVTGVEDDDDLDTPPKAHLITTFILPMDVIRQEKVLQYNTDPAQWQVWQVWNGPGFIFHLNAPEGDKYLSITMSSDYNGEIRPGDEVWSNRPLEYWGIDVEDYEPRIKALLSLTKYVTSRVLISRPALDDLVCENSKIALVGDAAHPILPASNHHLGISFEDAETLRCLFSRIRHRDQISNFLAAYEEIRQPRVAHLVEFDRNFHLTMKVENGPQRDELHAMLSQGMAHGDWDHMDEGSFRAVWGEELNTYTYDASDQVEDWFTKWGAMMSKNMEETKDAPKISSIPGLHRVSISQSDHP
;
A
#
# COMPACT_ATOMS: atom_id res chain seq x y z
N MET A 1 -20.00 24.39 36.44
CA MET A 1 -19.73 24.39 34.99
C MET A 1 -19.51 25.83 34.55
N PRO A 2 -18.39 26.21 33.91
CA PRO A 2 -18.24 27.56 33.39
C PRO A 2 -19.19 27.74 32.20
N SER A 3 -20.16 28.64 32.37
CA SER A 3 -21.08 29.12 31.33
C SER A 3 -20.34 30.05 30.37
N ASN A 4 -19.37 29.55 29.60
CA ASN A 4 -18.66 30.38 28.64
C ASN A 4 -19.38 30.39 27.29
N ASN A 5 -20.20 31.43 27.10
CA ASN A 5 -21.02 31.69 25.91
C ASN A 5 -20.24 31.82 24.58
N SER A 6 -18.90 31.82 24.59
CA SER A 6 -18.09 31.99 23.38
C SER A 6 -17.84 30.69 22.60
N GLN A 7 -18.06 29.51 23.20
CA GLN A 7 -17.84 28.20 22.53
C GLN A 7 -19.07 27.67 21.77
N ARG A 8 -20.26 28.29 21.94
CA ARG A 8 -21.52 27.93 21.25
C ARG A 8 -21.62 28.50 19.82
N GLN A 9 -20.52 28.63 19.08
CA GLN A 9 -20.53 29.47 17.87
C GLN A 9 -21.03 28.81 16.58
N ASN A 10 -21.15 27.48 16.49
CA ASN A 10 -21.79 26.85 15.32
C ASN A 10 -22.77 25.76 15.79
N LYS A 11 -24.05 26.11 15.87
CA LYS A 11 -25.15 25.14 15.95
C LYS A 11 -25.78 25.01 14.57
N ALA A 12 -26.27 23.81 14.28
CA ALA A 12 -27.07 23.53 13.11
C ALA A 12 -28.24 24.51 12.98
N THR A 13 -28.56 24.89 11.75
CA THR A 13 -29.70 25.78 11.49
C THR A 13 -31.04 25.03 11.56
N ILE A 14 -31.00 23.70 11.44
CA ILE A 14 -32.13 22.80 11.68
C ILE A 14 -31.80 21.80 12.78
N CYS A 15 -32.82 21.41 13.56
CA CYS A 15 -32.70 20.34 14.53
C CYS A 15 -33.10 19.00 13.89
N LEU A 16 -32.22 18.01 14.01
CA LEU A 16 -32.44 16.63 13.59
C LEU A 16 -32.77 15.78 14.82
N LYS A 17 -33.54 14.71 14.62
CA LYS A 17 -33.75 13.64 15.60
C LYS A 17 -32.73 12.54 15.35
N VAL A 18 -31.89 12.25 16.32
CA VAL A 18 -30.86 11.21 16.22
C VAL A 18 -31.09 10.17 17.31
N VAL A 19 -31.07 8.90 16.95
CA VAL A 19 -31.06 7.81 17.93
C VAL A 19 -29.68 7.19 17.96
N VAL A 20 -29.09 7.13 19.15
CA VAL A 20 -27.80 6.48 19.42
C VAL A 20 -28.09 5.14 20.07
N ILE A 21 -27.65 4.03 19.46
CA ILE A 21 -27.83 2.69 20.01
C ILE A 21 -26.56 2.31 20.77
N GLY A 22 -26.69 2.12 22.08
CA GLY A 22 -25.58 1.88 23.01
C GLY A 22 -25.30 3.11 23.88
N GLY A 23 -25.47 2.96 25.19
CA GLY A 23 -25.14 3.94 26.23
C GLY A 23 -23.77 3.68 26.87
N GLY A 24 -22.87 3.00 26.15
CA GLY A 24 -21.45 2.93 26.51
C GLY A 24 -20.74 4.25 26.28
N LEU A 25 -19.44 4.31 26.61
CA LEU A 25 -18.66 5.54 26.54
C LEU A 25 -18.70 6.21 25.15
N ALA A 26 -18.50 5.45 24.07
CA ALA A 26 -18.59 5.98 22.70
C ALA A 26 -19.97 6.59 22.39
N GLY A 27 -21.06 5.93 22.80
CA GLY A 27 -22.42 6.41 22.59
C GLY A 27 -22.74 7.67 23.39
N LEU A 28 -22.30 7.75 24.65
CA LEU A 28 -22.45 8.96 25.48
C LEU A 28 -21.68 10.15 24.89
N ILE A 29 -20.45 9.93 24.44
CA ILE A 29 -19.62 10.96 23.81
C ILE A 29 -20.28 11.45 22.52
N ALA A 30 -20.70 10.54 21.64
CA ALA A 30 -21.38 10.88 20.38
C ALA A 30 -22.70 11.63 20.62
N ALA A 31 -23.49 11.19 21.60
CA ALA A 31 -24.77 11.83 21.92
C ALA A 31 -24.59 13.25 22.47
N TYR A 32 -23.64 13.45 23.38
CA TYR A 32 -23.27 14.77 23.87
C TYR A 32 -22.80 15.69 22.72
N ALA A 33 -21.93 15.19 21.85
CA ALA A 33 -21.37 15.96 20.75
C ALA A 33 -22.44 16.39 19.73
N LEU A 34 -23.33 15.47 19.31
CA LEU A 34 -24.46 15.77 18.42
C LEU A 34 -25.50 16.71 19.07
N SER A 35 -25.74 16.58 20.37
CA SER A 35 -26.60 17.50 21.10
C SER A 35 -26.00 18.92 21.16
N CYS A 36 -24.68 19.03 21.38
CA CYS A 36 -23.95 20.29 21.30
C CYS A 36 -24.05 20.94 19.91
N ALA A 37 -24.06 20.14 18.84
CA ALA A 37 -24.30 20.60 17.46
C ALA A 37 -25.74 21.12 17.24
N GLY A 38 -26.68 20.89 18.15
CA GLY A 38 -28.05 21.42 18.12
C GLY A 38 -29.13 20.40 17.76
N HIS A 39 -28.85 19.10 17.88
CA HIS A 39 -29.79 18.03 17.54
C HIS A 39 -30.49 17.44 18.77
N ASP A 40 -31.68 16.88 18.54
CA ASP A 40 -32.48 16.14 19.53
C ASP A 40 -32.02 14.68 19.53
N VAL A 41 -31.32 14.28 20.59
CA VAL A 41 -30.65 12.98 20.66
C VAL A 41 -31.32 12.09 21.71
N THR A 42 -31.57 10.83 21.35
CA THR A 42 -32.04 9.78 22.26
C THR A 42 -31.08 8.60 22.26
N ILE A 43 -30.56 8.23 23.43
CA ILE A 43 -29.77 7.02 23.64
C ILE A 43 -30.71 5.86 23.96
N VAL A 44 -30.51 4.72 23.30
CA VAL A 44 -31.17 3.44 23.62
C VAL A 44 -30.11 2.48 24.16
N GLU A 45 -30.22 2.11 25.43
CA GLU A 45 -29.27 1.21 26.11
C GLU A 45 -30.01 -0.01 26.67
N ARG A 46 -29.50 -1.22 26.39
CA ARG A 46 -30.12 -2.48 26.81
C ARG A 46 -29.97 -2.75 28.32
N ARG A 47 -28.96 -2.18 28.96
CA ARG A 47 -28.67 -2.39 30.39
C ARG A 47 -29.35 -1.31 31.22
N GLU A 48 -29.94 -1.71 32.35
CA GLU A 48 -30.46 -0.75 33.34
C GLU A 48 -29.34 0.03 34.05
N LYS A 49 -28.12 -0.53 34.08
CA LYS A 49 -26.92 0.09 34.63
C LYS A 49 -25.71 -0.23 33.77
N THR A 50 -24.89 0.78 33.49
CA THR A 50 -23.58 0.59 32.89
C THR A 50 -22.72 -0.27 33.82
N PRO A 51 -22.10 -1.36 33.36
CA PRO A 51 -21.19 -2.13 34.18
C PRO A 51 -20.05 -1.23 34.66
N GLN A 52 -19.63 -1.40 35.91
CA GLN A 52 -18.45 -0.70 36.41
C GLN A 52 -17.25 -1.18 35.58
N SER A 53 -16.67 -0.28 34.79
CA SER A 53 -15.43 -0.55 34.07
C SER A 53 -14.27 -0.45 35.04
N PHE A 54 -13.48 -1.52 35.14
CA PHE A 54 -12.21 -1.50 35.84
C PHE A 54 -11.14 -1.15 34.82
N GLY A 55 -10.44 -0.03 35.01
CA GLY A 55 -9.37 0.37 34.11
C GLY A 55 -9.15 1.87 34.04
N VAL A 56 -8.12 2.22 33.28
CA VAL A 56 -7.66 3.59 33.05
C VAL A 56 -7.52 3.82 31.56
N SER A 57 -8.13 4.88 31.08
CA SER A 57 -7.85 5.49 29.79
C SER A 57 -6.48 6.16 29.85
N GLN A 58 -5.58 5.71 28.99
CA GLN A 58 -4.47 6.53 28.54
C GLN A 58 -5.07 7.51 27.52
N SER A 59 -5.15 8.79 27.86
CA SER A 59 -5.69 9.85 27.00
C SER A 59 -4.53 10.51 26.26
N PRO A 60 -4.28 10.13 25.00
CA PRO A 60 -3.22 10.71 24.18
C PRO A 60 -3.57 12.16 23.75
N PRO A 61 -2.58 12.93 23.24
CA PRO A 61 -2.76 14.34 22.92
C PRO A 61 -3.90 14.65 21.92
N ASN A 62 -4.11 13.81 20.90
CA ASN A 62 -5.25 13.92 19.97
C ASN A 62 -6.61 13.90 20.68
N MET A 63 -6.78 13.02 21.67
CA MET A 63 -7.97 12.98 22.51
C MET A 63 -8.04 14.20 23.46
N THR A 64 -6.96 14.48 24.19
CA THR A 64 -6.92 15.55 25.19
C THR A 64 -7.19 16.93 24.58
N ARG A 65 -6.69 17.18 23.35
CA ARG A 65 -6.93 18.43 22.61
C ARG A 65 -8.40 18.68 22.34
N ILE A 66 -9.14 17.66 21.89
CA ILE A 66 -10.59 17.75 21.66
C ILE A 66 -11.34 17.97 22.99
N LEU A 67 -10.99 17.23 24.05
CA LEU A 67 -11.63 17.42 25.36
C LEU A 67 -11.39 18.83 25.94
N ASN A 68 -10.20 19.39 25.75
CA ASN A 68 -9.88 20.77 26.11
C ASN A 68 -10.73 21.77 25.29
N ARG A 69 -10.89 21.54 23.98
CA ARG A 69 -11.74 22.34 23.09
C ARG A 69 -13.21 22.31 23.52
N TRP A 70 -13.68 21.17 24.06
CA TRP A 70 -15.01 21.03 24.67
C TRP A 70 -15.13 21.69 26.05
N GLY A 71 -14.08 22.35 26.54
CA GLY A 71 -14.09 23.08 27.81
C GLY A 71 -13.90 22.18 29.05
N LEU A 72 -13.49 20.93 28.86
CA LEU A 72 -13.33 19.96 29.95
C LEU A 72 -12.00 20.10 30.70
N LYS A 73 -11.11 21.01 30.26
CA LYS A 73 -9.80 21.23 30.89
C LYS A 73 -9.85 21.37 32.42
N PRO A 74 -10.74 22.18 33.04
CA PRO A 74 -10.77 22.31 34.50
C PRO A 74 -11.13 21.01 35.24
N LEU A 75 -11.84 20.10 34.56
CA LEU A 75 -12.14 18.78 35.10
C LEU A 75 -10.94 17.85 34.93
N LEU A 76 -10.32 17.83 33.74
CA LEU A 76 -9.12 17.05 33.48
C LEU A 76 -8.01 17.41 34.47
N ASP A 77 -7.77 18.70 34.69
CA ASP A 77 -6.78 19.22 35.67
C ASP A 77 -7.06 18.75 37.11
N ARG A 78 -8.30 18.35 37.44
CA ARG A 78 -8.72 17.91 38.78
C ARG A 78 -8.75 16.39 38.94
N GLU A 79 -9.15 15.67 37.91
CA GLU A 79 -9.48 14.24 37.98
C GLU A 79 -8.45 13.33 37.30
N ALA A 80 -7.59 13.89 36.44
CA ALA A 80 -6.59 13.16 35.67
C ALA A 80 -5.18 13.35 36.22
N GLU A 81 -4.32 12.34 36.00
CA GLU A 81 -2.88 12.47 36.25
C GLU A 81 -2.13 12.69 34.95
N LYS A 82 -1.10 13.55 34.98
CA LYS A 82 -0.23 13.75 33.81
C LYS A 82 0.77 12.60 33.68
N CYS A 83 0.84 12.03 32.50
CA CYS A 83 1.91 11.11 32.14
C CYS A 83 3.15 11.94 31.76
N ALA A 84 4.20 11.85 32.55
CA ALA A 84 5.48 12.48 32.27
C ALA A 84 6.39 11.56 31.45
N SER A 85 6.21 10.23 31.51
CA SER A 85 7.06 9.30 30.76
C SER A 85 6.41 7.94 30.52
N LEU A 86 6.69 7.35 29.36
CA LEU A 86 6.54 5.93 29.08
C LEU A 86 7.84 5.21 29.42
N VAL A 87 7.81 4.23 30.32
CA VAL A 87 9.00 3.47 30.77
C VAL A 87 8.83 2.01 30.35
N MET A 88 9.77 1.50 29.57
CA MET A 88 9.69 0.20 28.93
C MET A 88 10.70 -0.77 29.53
N ARG A 89 10.23 -1.94 29.95
CA ARG A 89 11.05 -2.98 30.57
C ARG A 89 10.89 -4.31 29.86
N ASN A 90 11.94 -5.12 29.92
CA ASN A 90 11.85 -6.51 29.51
C ASN A 90 10.98 -7.27 30.51
N GLY A 91 9.96 -7.95 30.01
CA GLY A 91 8.94 -8.62 30.81
C GLY A 91 9.45 -9.88 31.50
N ARG A 92 10.60 -10.43 31.11
CA ARG A 92 11.17 -11.66 31.67
C ARG A 92 12.18 -11.39 32.78
N ASN A 93 13.10 -10.47 32.56
CA ASN A 93 14.19 -10.19 33.51
C ASN A 93 14.06 -8.83 34.22
N GLY A 94 13.16 -7.95 33.76
CA GLY A 94 12.92 -6.64 34.36
C GLY A 94 13.93 -5.57 33.97
N ASP A 95 14.86 -5.85 33.07
CA ASP A 95 15.84 -4.89 32.57
C ASP A 95 15.13 -3.72 31.91
N LEU A 96 15.69 -2.52 32.07
CA LEU A 96 15.17 -1.34 31.41
C LEU A 96 15.54 -1.41 29.92
N ILE A 97 14.52 -1.42 29.05
CA ILE A 97 14.72 -1.39 27.60
C ILE A 97 14.91 0.05 27.15
N GLY A 98 13.99 0.93 27.53
CA GLY A 98 13.98 2.32 27.08
C GLY A 98 13.01 3.17 27.89
N ALA A 99 13.01 4.47 27.66
CA ALA A 99 12.03 5.38 28.22
C ALA A 99 11.78 6.55 27.27
N MET A 100 10.51 6.92 27.14
CA MET A 100 10.09 8.12 26.44
C MET A 100 9.65 9.17 27.45
N HIS A 101 10.26 10.35 27.41
CA HIS A 101 9.87 11.49 28.25
C HIS A 101 8.90 12.39 27.49
N PHE A 102 7.73 12.67 28.10
CA PHE A 102 6.78 13.66 27.61
C PHE A 102 7.14 15.01 28.24
N ASP A 103 8.21 15.64 27.75
CA ASP A 103 8.66 16.93 28.27
C ASP A 103 7.70 18.08 27.89
N LYS A 104 8.01 19.28 28.39
CA LYS A 104 7.12 20.43 28.24
C LYS A 104 7.10 21.00 26.84
N ASP A 105 8.19 20.90 26.09
CA ASP A 105 8.30 21.48 24.76
C ASP A 105 7.63 20.53 23.75
N PHE A 106 7.82 19.22 23.91
CA PHE A 106 7.10 18.17 23.20
C PHE A 106 5.57 18.28 23.36
N LEU A 107 5.07 18.37 24.60
CA LEU A 107 3.64 18.51 24.86
C LEU A 107 3.09 19.89 24.46
N HIS A 108 3.94 20.92 24.45
CA HIS A 108 3.58 22.24 23.94
C HIS A 108 3.31 22.19 22.44
N ASP A 109 4.15 21.50 21.68
CA ASP A 109 4.00 21.35 20.23
C ASP A 109 2.79 20.48 19.85
N LEU A 110 2.46 19.48 20.66
CA LEU A 110 1.22 18.70 20.52
C LEU A 110 -0.04 19.44 21.03
N VAL A 111 0.15 20.61 21.66
CA VAL A 111 -0.90 21.51 22.19
C VAL A 111 -1.79 20.84 23.25
N ALA A 112 -1.39 19.68 23.80
CA ALA A 112 -2.17 18.92 24.75
C ALA A 112 -1.33 17.96 25.59
N ASP A 113 -1.76 17.74 26.83
CA ASP A 113 -1.12 16.80 27.77
C ASP A 113 -1.49 15.33 27.45
N PHE A 114 -0.59 14.40 27.79
CA PHE A 114 -0.92 12.97 27.91
C PHE A 114 -1.43 12.68 29.32
N LEU A 115 -2.63 12.09 29.46
CA LEU A 115 -3.31 11.96 30.75
C LEU A 115 -3.72 10.52 31.09
N PHE A 116 -3.77 10.20 32.38
CA PHE A 116 -4.39 8.98 32.91
C PHE A 116 -5.72 9.31 33.57
N LEU A 117 -6.80 8.71 33.08
CA LEU A 117 -8.16 8.90 33.62
C LEU A 117 -8.85 7.57 33.88
N ARG A 118 -9.57 7.45 35.00
CA ARG A 118 -10.45 6.28 35.19
C ARG A 118 -11.56 6.30 34.14
N THR A 119 -11.73 5.20 33.43
CA THR A 119 -12.78 5.05 32.41
C THR A 119 -14.17 5.25 33.00
N GLU A 120 -14.41 4.77 34.24
CA GLU A 120 -15.64 5.00 35.00
C GLU A 120 -15.94 6.50 35.17
N LYS A 121 -14.96 7.29 35.63
CA LYS A 121 -15.15 8.74 35.84
C LYS A 121 -15.44 9.48 34.54
N LEU A 122 -14.83 9.04 33.44
CA LEU A 122 -15.10 9.59 32.12
C LEU A 122 -16.52 9.26 31.65
N GLY A 123 -16.98 8.03 31.91
CA GLY A 123 -18.37 7.63 31.67
C GLY A 123 -19.38 8.45 32.48
N ASP A 124 -19.16 8.59 33.79
CA ASP A 124 -20.01 9.40 34.68
C ASP A 124 -20.06 10.86 34.22
N LEU A 125 -18.93 11.41 33.79
CA LEU A 125 -18.85 12.75 33.23
C LEU A 125 -19.71 12.88 31.97
N PHE A 126 -19.52 12.02 30.97
CA PHE A 126 -20.25 12.14 29.72
C PHE A 126 -21.74 11.84 29.88
N GLN A 127 -22.12 10.99 30.84
CA GLN A 127 -23.51 10.85 31.24
C GLN A 127 -24.06 12.17 31.79
N GLN A 128 -23.35 12.80 32.72
CA GLN A 128 -23.78 14.09 33.26
C GLN A 128 -23.86 15.18 32.18
N LEU A 129 -22.88 15.23 31.27
CA LEU A 129 -22.86 16.21 30.18
C LEU A 129 -24.01 15.98 29.18
N ALA A 130 -24.32 14.72 28.86
CA ALA A 130 -25.47 14.37 28.04
C ALA A 130 -26.79 14.78 28.73
N ASP A 131 -26.93 14.51 30.03
CA ASP A 131 -28.10 14.91 30.82
C ASP A 131 -28.26 16.44 30.87
N ASP A 132 -27.16 17.17 31.08
CA ASP A 132 -27.13 18.65 31.15
C ASP A 132 -27.49 19.30 29.80
N GLU A 133 -27.15 18.68 28.67
CA GLU A 133 -27.56 19.12 27.32
C GLU A 133 -28.95 18.60 26.91
N GLY A 134 -29.61 17.80 27.76
CA GLY A 134 -30.99 17.33 27.56
C GLY A 134 -31.12 16.12 26.63
N VAL A 135 -30.08 15.30 26.53
CA VAL A 135 -30.14 14.00 25.82
C VAL A 135 -31.10 13.06 26.54
N ASN A 136 -32.03 12.47 25.80
CA ASN A 136 -32.97 11.50 26.36
C ASN A 136 -32.31 10.11 26.43
N SER A 137 -32.60 9.33 27.48
CA SER A 137 -32.11 7.95 27.61
C SER A 137 -33.26 6.97 27.82
N VAL A 138 -33.25 5.86 27.08
CA VAL A 138 -34.26 4.80 27.12
C VAL A 138 -33.59 3.46 27.42
N SER A 139 -33.97 2.83 28.52
CA SER A 139 -33.52 1.48 28.88
C SER A 139 -34.35 0.42 28.15
N ALA A 140 -33.86 -0.07 27.02
CA ALA A 140 -34.51 -1.10 26.22
C ALA A 140 -33.55 -1.80 25.26
N THR A 141 -33.84 -3.04 24.88
CA THR A 141 -33.11 -3.72 23.81
C THR A 141 -33.71 -3.38 22.46
N VAL A 142 -32.88 -3.05 21.47
CA VAL A 142 -33.33 -2.93 20.09
C VAL A 142 -33.62 -4.31 19.52
N SER A 143 -34.86 -4.54 19.09
CA SER A 143 -35.33 -5.81 18.53
C SER A 143 -35.48 -5.77 17.01
N GLY A 144 -35.54 -4.58 16.40
CA GLY A 144 -35.60 -4.41 14.95
C GLY A 144 -35.29 -3.00 14.50
N ILE A 145 -34.81 -2.88 13.26
CA ILE A 145 -34.55 -1.60 12.58
C ILE A 145 -35.23 -1.64 11.22
N GLN A 146 -35.94 -0.56 10.88
CA GLN A 146 -36.55 -0.36 9.57
C GLN A 146 -36.13 0.99 9.02
N THR A 147 -35.49 1.01 7.85
CA THR A 147 -35.05 2.24 7.19
C THR A 147 -36.01 2.61 6.06
N SER A 148 -36.15 3.91 5.82
CA SER A 148 -36.79 4.49 4.65
C SER A 148 -35.85 5.52 4.01
N GLN A 149 -36.25 6.13 2.90
CA GLN A 149 -35.45 7.20 2.27
C GLN A 149 -35.28 8.44 3.17
N THR A 150 -36.16 8.67 4.14
CA THR A 150 -36.19 9.93 4.91
C THR A 150 -36.02 9.76 6.41
N ASN A 151 -36.15 8.54 6.93
CA ASN A 151 -36.08 8.27 8.36
C ASN A 151 -35.67 6.82 8.63
N VAL A 152 -35.32 6.57 9.89
CA VAL A 152 -35.16 5.23 10.44
C VAL A 152 -36.11 5.05 11.61
N THR A 153 -36.64 3.85 11.74
CA THR A 153 -37.46 3.46 12.88
C THR A 153 -36.81 2.28 13.60
N VAL A 154 -36.60 2.45 14.90
CA VAL A 154 -36.09 1.42 15.81
C VAL A 154 -37.26 0.83 16.58
N THR A 155 -37.39 -0.48 16.58
CA THR A 155 -38.33 -1.24 17.40
C THR A 155 -37.62 -1.75 18.64
N LEU A 156 -38.20 -1.50 19.81
CA LEU A 156 -37.70 -1.97 21.10
C LEU A 156 -38.29 -3.35 21.45
N ASP A 157 -37.67 -4.05 22.39
CA ASP A 157 -38.14 -5.34 22.92
C ASP A 157 -39.53 -5.28 23.57
N ASN A 158 -39.91 -4.12 24.10
CA ASN A 158 -41.24 -3.85 24.63
C ASN A 158 -42.30 -3.53 23.55
N GLY A 159 -41.93 -3.52 22.27
CA GLY A 159 -42.79 -3.24 21.11
C GLY A 159 -42.99 -1.76 20.80
N GLN A 160 -42.45 -0.84 21.60
CA GLN A 160 -42.42 0.59 21.28
C GLN A 160 -41.52 0.84 20.07
N THR A 161 -41.88 1.82 19.24
CA THR A 161 -41.05 2.27 18.13
C THR A 161 -40.58 3.71 18.33
N ILE A 162 -39.35 4.00 17.92
CA ILE A 162 -38.74 5.33 17.95
C ILE A 162 -38.30 5.67 16.52
N SER A 163 -38.75 6.79 15.98
CA SER A 163 -38.34 7.27 14.65
C SER A 163 -37.33 8.42 14.76
N SER A 164 -36.29 8.36 13.95
CA SER A 164 -35.20 9.34 13.86
C SER A 164 -34.88 9.68 12.40
N ASP A 165 -34.20 10.81 12.19
CA ASP A 165 -33.68 11.21 10.89
C ASP A 165 -32.52 10.28 10.47
N PHE A 166 -31.64 9.89 11.40
CA PHE A 166 -30.65 8.81 11.22
C PHE A 166 -30.29 8.12 12.56
N LEU A 167 -29.53 7.03 12.49
CA LEU A 167 -29.04 6.24 13.63
C LEU A 167 -27.52 6.30 13.74
N VAL A 168 -27.03 6.38 14.98
CA VAL A 168 -25.63 6.15 15.33
C VAL A 168 -25.55 4.85 16.12
N CYS A 169 -24.82 3.87 15.61
CA CYS A 169 -24.60 2.58 16.24
C CYS A 169 -23.28 2.59 17.01
N ALA A 170 -23.38 2.62 18.34
CA ALA A 170 -22.28 2.63 19.30
C ALA A 170 -22.40 1.45 20.28
N ASP A 171 -22.90 0.30 19.81
CA ASP A 171 -23.23 -0.87 20.64
C ASP A 171 -22.02 -1.75 20.99
N GLY A 172 -20.83 -1.31 20.61
CA GLY A 172 -19.53 -1.82 21.05
C GLY A 172 -19.00 -2.98 20.21
N TYR A 173 -17.95 -3.61 20.72
CA TYR A 173 -17.18 -4.66 20.03
C TYR A 173 -18.02 -5.84 19.50
N ASP A 174 -19.12 -6.17 20.18
CA ASP A 174 -20.04 -7.26 19.79
C ASP A 174 -21.18 -6.76 18.90
N SER A 175 -20.95 -5.68 18.15
CA SER A 175 -22.01 -4.97 17.44
C SER A 175 -22.78 -5.89 16.50
N SER A 176 -24.09 -5.95 16.73
CA SER A 176 -25.02 -6.69 15.85
C SER A 176 -25.45 -5.88 14.63
N PHE A 177 -25.05 -4.60 14.58
CA PHE A 177 -25.37 -3.65 13.53
C PHE A 177 -24.26 -3.50 12.49
N ARG A 178 -23.04 -4.00 12.74
CA ARG A 178 -21.96 -4.10 11.74
C ARG A 178 -22.45 -4.72 10.43
N ARG A 179 -23.19 -5.83 10.50
CA ARG A 179 -23.79 -6.50 9.34
C ARG A 179 -24.77 -5.64 8.53
N LEU A 180 -25.38 -4.62 9.14
CA LEU A 180 -26.29 -3.69 8.45
C LEU A 180 -25.53 -2.69 7.58
N VAL A 181 -24.23 -2.50 7.85
CA VAL A 181 -23.33 -1.65 7.09
C VAL A 181 -22.52 -2.49 6.11
N SER A 182 -21.75 -3.48 6.58
CA SER A 182 -20.85 -4.27 5.71
C SER A 182 -21.55 -5.28 4.81
N GLY A 183 -22.79 -5.68 5.14
CA GLY A 183 -23.54 -6.71 4.42
C GLY A 183 -22.92 -8.12 4.44
N VAL A 184 -21.86 -8.35 5.23
CA VAL A 184 -21.17 -9.64 5.38
C VAL A 184 -21.45 -10.23 6.76
N ASP A 185 -21.64 -11.54 6.81
CA ASP A 185 -21.73 -12.31 8.05
C ASP A 185 -20.30 -12.66 8.52
N GLU A 186 -19.77 -11.92 9.50
CA GLU A 186 -18.36 -12.00 9.97
C GLU A 186 -18.01 -13.34 10.68
N GLU A 187 -18.92 -14.32 10.73
CA GLU A 187 -18.70 -15.64 11.34
C GLU A 187 -17.62 -16.48 10.64
N GLU A 188 -17.37 -16.27 9.33
CA GLU A 188 -16.28 -16.94 8.61
C GLU A 188 -14.89 -16.36 8.96
N ASP A 189 -14.78 -15.03 9.12
CA ASP A 189 -13.54 -14.34 9.51
C ASP A 189 -13.10 -14.69 10.95
N ARG A 190 -14.06 -14.94 11.86
CA ARG A 190 -13.76 -15.30 13.25
C ARG A 190 -13.01 -16.63 13.41
N ARG A 191 -13.12 -17.57 12.47
CA ARG A 191 -12.59 -18.95 12.65
C ARG A 191 -11.08 -19.08 12.46
N SER A 192 -10.46 -18.15 11.76
CA SER A 192 -9.01 -18.10 11.52
C SER A 192 -8.31 -16.95 12.26
N ALA A 193 -9.07 -16.09 12.94
CA ALA A 193 -8.56 -14.92 13.64
C ALA A 193 -7.78 -15.26 14.92
N LYS A 194 -6.75 -14.45 15.22
CA LYS A 194 -6.01 -14.53 16.48
C LYS A 194 -6.88 -14.08 17.64
N ALA A 195 -6.76 -14.75 18.78
CA ALA A 195 -7.40 -14.36 20.03
C ALA A 195 -6.39 -13.79 21.03
N HIS A 196 -6.82 -12.81 21.81
CA HIS A 196 -6.02 -12.17 22.84
C HIS A 196 -6.81 -12.09 24.14
N LEU A 197 -6.17 -12.42 25.26
CA LEU A 197 -6.73 -12.27 26.60
C LEU A 197 -6.32 -10.90 27.14
N ALA A 198 -7.32 -10.12 27.55
CA ALA A 198 -7.13 -8.88 28.29
C ALA A 198 -7.51 -9.07 29.76
N ILE A 199 -6.67 -8.55 30.65
CA ILE A 199 -6.84 -8.57 32.10
C ILE A 199 -6.61 -7.17 32.62
N THR A 200 -7.47 -6.70 33.53
CA THR A 200 -7.32 -5.39 34.17
C THR A 200 -7.74 -5.41 35.64
N PHE A 201 -7.07 -4.61 36.46
CA PHE A 201 -7.30 -4.51 37.90
C PHE A 201 -6.82 -3.17 38.45
N ILE A 202 -7.31 -2.81 39.64
CA ILE A 202 -6.89 -1.61 40.37
C ILE A 202 -6.45 -2.04 41.78
N LEU A 203 -5.27 -1.56 42.20
CA LEU A 203 -4.72 -1.76 43.53
C LEU A 203 -4.55 -0.41 44.24
N PRO A 204 -4.82 -0.33 45.57
CA PRO A 204 -4.43 0.82 46.37
C PRO A 204 -2.90 1.02 46.35
N MET A 205 -2.43 2.25 46.13
CA MET A 205 -0.98 2.52 46.05
C MET A 205 -0.26 2.27 47.38
N ASP A 206 -0.95 2.44 48.51
CA ASP A 206 -0.43 2.12 49.86
C ASP A 206 -0.24 0.61 50.08
N LEU A 207 -1.01 -0.24 49.40
CA LEU A 207 -0.80 -1.69 49.36
C LEU A 207 0.42 -2.04 48.51
N VAL A 208 0.54 -1.45 47.32
CA VAL A 208 1.65 -1.70 46.39
C VAL A 208 2.99 -1.29 47.00
N THR A 209 3.03 -0.12 47.65
CA THR A 209 4.27 0.46 48.21
C THR A 209 4.72 -0.15 49.54
N GLN A 210 4.00 -1.14 50.08
CA GLN A 210 4.48 -1.95 51.21
C GLN A 210 5.62 -2.90 50.83
N ASP A 211 5.72 -3.29 49.56
CA ASP A 211 6.85 -4.04 49.03
C ASP A 211 7.93 -3.07 48.53
N GLU A 212 9.15 -3.18 49.07
CA GLU A 212 10.23 -2.25 48.75
C GLU A 212 10.72 -2.37 47.29
N GLU A 213 10.60 -3.54 46.64
CA GLU A 213 10.96 -3.68 45.23
C GLU A 213 9.92 -3.01 44.32
N LEU A 214 8.63 -3.18 44.62
CA LEU A 214 7.57 -2.48 43.89
C LEU A 214 7.69 -0.97 44.08
N LYS A 215 7.84 -0.52 45.32
CA LYS A 215 8.01 0.90 45.66
C LYS A 215 9.16 1.56 44.89
N SER A 216 10.25 0.84 44.62
CA SER A 216 11.41 1.37 43.90
C SER A 216 11.14 1.73 42.43
N ILE A 217 10.11 1.15 41.81
CA ILE A 217 9.75 1.39 40.40
C ILE A 217 8.44 2.16 40.23
N MET A 218 7.71 2.42 41.31
CA MET A 218 6.46 3.17 41.26
C MET A 218 6.73 4.68 41.18
N ASN A 219 6.26 5.29 40.09
CA ASN A 219 6.14 6.73 39.96
C ASN A 219 4.74 7.04 39.39
N PRO A 220 3.89 7.81 40.10
CA PRO A 220 2.56 8.13 39.61
C PRO A 220 2.51 8.81 38.24
N ALA A 221 3.59 9.49 37.85
CA ALA A 221 3.70 10.16 36.55
C ALA A 221 4.22 9.25 35.43
N HIS A 222 4.52 7.97 35.69
CA HIS A 222 5.04 7.06 34.66
C HIS A 222 3.96 6.09 34.17
N TRP A 223 3.91 5.90 32.84
CA TRP A 223 3.32 4.72 32.23
C TRP A 223 4.39 3.62 32.19
N LEU A 224 4.32 2.65 33.10
CA LEU A 224 5.31 1.58 33.17
C LEU A 224 4.82 0.35 32.40
N VAL A 225 5.61 -0.13 31.45
CA VAL A 225 5.26 -1.23 30.55
C VAL A 225 6.33 -2.32 30.56
N TRP A 226 5.89 -3.57 30.56
CA TRP A 226 6.69 -4.78 30.45
C TRP A 226 6.35 -5.49 29.14
N PHE A 227 7.35 -5.71 28.29
CA PHE A 227 7.23 -6.44 27.04
C PHE A 227 7.77 -7.86 27.20
N GLY A 228 6.90 -8.86 27.04
CA GLY A 228 7.28 -10.26 27.14
C GLY A 228 6.91 -11.07 25.92
N SER A 229 7.48 -12.27 25.83
CA SER A 229 7.14 -13.26 24.80
C SER A 229 5.65 -13.60 24.86
N GLY A 230 4.88 -13.03 23.94
CA GLY A 230 3.43 -13.20 23.84
C GLY A 230 2.58 -12.36 24.81
N PHE A 231 3.12 -11.34 25.47
CA PHE A 231 2.32 -10.44 26.32
C PHE A 231 2.87 -9.01 26.42
N ILE A 232 1.98 -8.07 26.71
CA ILE A 232 2.27 -6.71 27.15
C ILE A 232 1.56 -6.53 28.50
N PHE A 233 2.29 -6.11 29.52
CA PHE A 233 1.71 -5.76 30.82
C PHE A 233 2.09 -4.33 31.16
N HIS A 234 1.13 -3.46 31.44
CA HIS A 234 1.39 -2.07 31.79
C HIS A 234 0.63 -1.61 33.02
N THR A 235 1.17 -0.57 33.65
CA THR A 235 0.59 0.07 34.81
C THR A 235 0.60 1.58 34.68
N SER A 236 -0.44 2.22 35.23
CA SER A 236 -0.59 3.67 35.31
C SER A 236 -1.29 4.04 36.61
N ALA A 237 -1.07 5.24 37.13
CA ALA A 237 -1.59 5.65 38.44
C ALA A 237 -2.69 6.71 38.29
N PRO A 238 -3.98 6.35 38.35
CA PRO A 238 -5.07 7.33 38.36
C PRO A 238 -5.31 7.92 39.78
N ASP A 239 -6.29 8.82 39.89
CA ASP A 239 -6.86 9.33 41.15
C ASP A 239 -5.87 10.06 42.08
N GLY A 240 -5.04 10.97 41.58
CA GLY A 240 -4.03 11.62 42.43
C GLY A 240 -2.85 10.70 42.76
N GLY A 241 -2.63 9.65 41.97
CA GLY A 241 -1.66 8.60 42.26
C GLY A 241 -2.02 7.71 43.46
N LYS A 242 -3.27 7.76 43.95
CA LYS A 242 -3.73 6.97 45.10
C LYS A 242 -3.97 5.50 44.76
N ASN A 243 -4.20 5.20 43.50
CA ASN A 243 -4.43 3.86 42.99
C ASN A 243 -3.44 3.56 41.86
N LEU A 244 -3.14 2.28 41.66
CA LEU A 244 -2.39 1.76 40.53
C LEU A 244 -3.34 0.88 39.70
N SER A 245 -3.51 1.21 38.44
CA SER A 245 -4.18 0.34 37.47
C SER A 245 -3.15 -0.55 36.79
N GLY A 246 -3.44 -1.84 36.66
CA GLY A 246 -2.68 -2.77 35.84
C GLY A 246 -3.55 -3.31 34.71
N THR A 247 -3.00 -3.38 33.50
CA THR A 247 -3.64 -3.96 32.32
C THR A 247 -2.65 -4.85 31.59
N MET A 248 -3.06 -6.07 31.27
CA MET A 248 -2.27 -7.04 30.52
C MET A 248 -3.04 -7.50 29.30
N LEU A 249 -2.38 -7.49 28.15
CA LEU A 249 -2.82 -8.12 26.91
C LEU A 249 -1.87 -9.28 26.60
N SER A 250 -2.40 -10.46 26.28
CA SER A 250 -1.58 -11.65 25.99
C SER A 250 -2.18 -12.51 24.90
N ASN A 251 -1.35 -13.24 24.16
CA ASN A 251 -1.81 -14.21 23.16
C ASN A 251 -2.68 -15.30 23.83
N TYR A 252 -3.85 -15.58 23.25
CA TYR A 252 -4.78 -16.60 23.73
C TYR A 252 -4.85 -17.77 22.76
N ASN A 253 -4.16 -18.87 23.10
CA ASN A 253 -3.99 -20.02 22.22
C ASN A 253 -4.90 -21.21 22.60
N ARG A 254 -6.01 -20.96 23.32
CA ARG A 254 -7.00 -21.98 23.73
C ARG A 254 -8.31 -21.75 22.97
N GLU A 255 -9.19 -22.74 23.02
CA GLU A 255 -10.57 -22.57 22.55
C GLU A 255 -11.24 -21.43 23.32
N VAL A 256 -11.82 -20.48 22.59
CA VAL A 256 -12.52 -19.33 23.18
C VAL A 256 -13.92 -19.76 23.57
N LEU A 257 -14.23 -19.70 24.87
CA LEU A 257 -15.59 -19.99 25.35
C LEU A 257 -16.48 -18.75 25.25
N PRO A 258 -17.79 -18.87 24.90
CA PRO A 258 -18.67 -17.71 24.76
C PRO A 258 -18.73 -16.80 26.00
N GLU A 259 -18.64 -17.35 27.20
CA GLU A 259 -18.60 -16.61 28.46
C GLU A 259 -17.26 -15.90 28.74
N GLU A 260 -16.20 -16.23 28.02
CA GLU A 260 -14.87 -15.60 28.12
C GLU A 260 -14.77 -14.34 27.27
N GLU A 261 -15.62 -14.23 26.25
CA GLU A 261 -15.75 -13.03 25.42
C GLU A 261 -16.54 -11.90 26.09
N LEU A 262 -17.10 -12.15 27.27
CA LEU A 262 -17.78 -11.15 28.06
C LEU A 262 -16.86 -10.67 29.18
N TRP A 263 -16.80 -9.35 29.38
CA TRP A 263 -16.13 -8.77 30.53
C TRP A 263 -16.70 -9.34 31.83
N ALA A 264 -15.85 -10.00 32.62
CA ALA A 264 -16.22 -10.61 33.89
C ALA A 264 -15.08 -10.56 34.89
N ASN A 265 -15.44 -10.43 36.17
CA ASN A 265 -14.50 -10.60 37.27
C ASN A 265 -14.18 -12.08 37.46
N ARG A 266 -12.89 -12.44 37.31
CA ARG A 266 -12.38 -13.80 37.46
C ARG A 266 -11.14 -13.79 38.36
N PRO A 267 -10.90 -14.85 39.15
CA PRO A 267 -9.60 -15.04 39.80
C PRO A 267 -8.52 -15.19 38.72
N LEU A 268 -7.31 -14.69 38.96
CA LEU A 268 -6.22 -14.76 37.98
C LEU A 268 -5.90 -16.22 37.60
N GLU A 269 -6.04 -17.13 38.56
CA GLU A 269 -5.82 -18.56 38.41
C GLU A 269 -6.77 -19.21 37.40
N TYR A 270 -7.95 -18.62 37.14
CA TYR A 270 -8.89 -19.11 36.11
C TYR A 270 -8.21 -19.21 34.74
N TRP A 271 -7.36 -18.23 34.42
CA TRP A 271 -6.68 -18.16 33.13
C TRP A 271 -5.43 -19.06 33.05
N GLY A 272 -4.96 -19.58 34.18
CA GLY A 272 -3.77 -20.46 34.23
C GLY A 272 -2.52 -19.79 33.66
N ILE A 273 -2.33 -18.50 33.98
CA ILE A 273 -1.14 -17.73 33.57
C ILE A 273 0.07 -18.21 34.37
N ASP A 274 1.14 -18.59 33.68
CA ASP A 274 2.40 -18.97 34.33
C ASP A 274 3.19 -17.72 34.72
N LEU A 275 3.10 -17.36 36.01
CA LEU A 275 3.81 -16.19 36.55
C LEU A 275 5.34 -16.33 36.43
N ASN A 276 5.91 -17.53 36.27
CA ASN A 276 7.36 -17.68 36.11
C ASN A 276 7.91 -17.07 34.81
N GLY A 277 7.04 -16.80 33.83
CA GLY A 277 7.40 -16.09 32.60
C GLY A 277 7.60 -14.59 32.79
N PHE A 278 7.22 -14.04 33.94
CA PHE A 278 7.28 -12.62 34.25
C PHE A 278 8.47 -12.29 35.15
N GLU A 279 8.96 -11.05 35.10
CA GLU A 279 9.94 -10.55 36.05
C GLU A 279 9.34 -10.41 37.47
N PRO A 280 10.13 -10.54 38.55
CA PRO A 280 9.63 -10.66 39.93
C PRO A 280 8.63 -9.59 40.39
N ARG A 281 8.78 -8.33 39.96
CA ARG A 281 7.89 -7.22 40.33
C ARG A 281 6.55 -7.32 39.60
N ALA A 282 6.54 -7.71 38.33
CA ALA A 282 5.31 -7.99 37.60
C ALA A 282 4.55 -9.17 38.23
N GLN A 283 5.26 -10.24 38.64
CA GLN A 283 4.66 -11.36 39.39
C GLN A 283 3.98 -10.90 40.68
N LYS A 284 4.66 -10.04 41.46
CA LYS A 284 4.12 -9.49 42.71
C LYS A 284 2.85 -8.67 42.47
N LEU A 285 2.85 -7.79 41.47
CA LEU A 285 1.66 -6.99 41.11
C LEU A 285 0.47 -7.88 40.73
N LEU A 286 0.70 -8.86 39.86
CA LEU A 286 -0.32 -9.82 39.45
C LEU A 286 -0.84 -10.65 40.64
N SER A 287 0.04 -11.03 41.57
CA SER A 287 -0.33 -11.79 42.78
C SER A 287 -1.16 -10.97 43.79
N LEU A 288 -0.99 -9.66 43.82
CA LEU A 288 -1.81 -8.76 44.65
C LEU A 288 -3.23 -8.63 44.08
N ALA A 289 -3.41 -8.82 42.77
CA ALA A 289 -4.69 -8.74 42.08
C ALA A 289 -5.52 -10.04 42.26
N LYS A 290 -6.12 -10.22 43.45
CA LYS A 290 -6.92 -11.41 43.82
C LYS A 290 -8.13 -11.68 42.91
N ALA A 291 -8.66 -10.64 42.27
CA ALA A 291 -9.70 -10.74 41.25
C ALA A 291 -9.40 -9.71 40.17
N VAL A 292 -9.53 -10.11 38.91
CA VAL A 292 -9.27 -9.29 37.75
C VAL A 292 -10.52 -9.21 36.88
N SER A 293 -10.78 -8.06 36.29
CA SER A 293 -11.74 -7.94 35.20
C SER A 293 -11.05 -8.44 33.94
N SER A 294 -11.68 -9.35 33.21
CA SER A 294 -11.05 -10.03 32.08
C SER A 294 -12.02 -10.34 30.95
N ARG A 295 -11.49 -10.39 29.74
CA ARG A 295 -12.20 -10.71 28.49
C ARG A 295 -11.22 -11.26 27.45
N VAL A 296 -11.67 -12.22 26.65
CA VAL A 296 -10.99 -12.65 25.43
C VAL A 296 -11.55 -11.88 24.23
N PHE A 297 -10.65 -11.36 23.40
CA PHE A 297 -10.92 -10.65 22.16
C PHE A 297 -10.50 -11.52 20.98
N VAL A 298 -11.39 -11.70 20.02
CA VAL A 298 -11.10 -12.35 18.73
C VAL A 298 -10.89 -11.24 17.69
N GLN A 299 -9.68 -11.10 17.18
CA GLN A 299 -9.36 -10.01 16.25
C GLN A 299 -10.38 -9.92 15.11
N ARG A 300 -10.88 -8.71 14.84
CA ARG A 300 -11.85 -8.44 13.76
C ARG A 300 -11.16 -7.68 12.64
N SER A 301 -11.64 -7.90 11.42
CA SER A 301 -11.24 -7.13 10.24
C SER A 301 -11.73 -5.68 10.34
N SER A 302 -10.93 -4.73 9.83
CA SER A 302 -11.36 -3.35 9.63
C SER A 302 -12.53 -3.29 8.65
N LEU A 303 -13.47 -2.36 8.88
CA LEU A 303 -14.61 -2.17 7.97
C LEU A 303 -14.20 -1.29 6.79
N GLU A 304 -14.65 -1.69 5.59
CA GLU A 304 -14.56 -0.86 4.39
C GLU A 304 -15.55 0.32 4.45
N ASP A 305 -16.72 0.10 5.03
CA ASP A 305 -17.78 1.11 5.18
C ASP A 305 -18.13 1.33 6.66
N LEU A 306 -18.34 2.59 7.03
CA LEU A 306 -18.83 3.03 8.34
C LEU A 306 -20.31 3.45 8.29
N VAL A 307 -20.85 3.72 7.10
CA VAL A 307 -22.22 4.18 6.85
C VAL A 307 -22.95 3.16 5.98
N CYS A 308 -24.19 2.81 6.33
CA CYS A 308 -24.95 1.87 5.51
C CYS A 308 -25.38 2.50 4.17
N ASP A 309 -25.60 1.67 3.14
CA ASP A 309 -26.05 2.04 1.78
C ASP A 309 -27.19 3.06 1.68
N ASN A 310 -28.11 3.10 2.64
CA ASN A 310 -29.24 4.04 2.62
C ASN A 310 -28.93 5.40 3.26
N SER A 311 -27.69 5.59 3.74
CA SER A 311 -27.19 6.78 4.43
C SER A 311 -28.07 7.23 5.59
N ARG A 312 -28.50 6.26 6.42
CA ARG A 312 -29.26 6.54 7.64
C ARG A 312 -28.75 5.81 8.88
N ILE A 313 -27.70 5.02 8.77
CA ILE A 313 -27.06 4.32 9.89
C ILE A 313 -25.56 4.53 9.75
N VAL A 314 -24.91 4.95 10.83
CA VAL A 314 -23.46 5.12 10.93
C VAL A 314 -22.92 4.38 12.15
N LEU A 315 -21.75 3.74 12.03
CA LEU A 315 -21.04 3.08 13.12
C LEU A 315 -19.99 4.02 13.74
N VAL A 316 -19.83 3.95 15.07
CA VAL A 316 -18.80 4.69 15.83
C VAL A 316 -18.17 3.80 16.91
N GLY A 317 -16.98 4.17 17.38
CA GLY A 317 -16.27 3.42 18.44
C GLY A 317 -16.01 1.97 18.06
N ASP A 318 -16.00 1.06 19.04
CA ASP A 318 -15.72 -0.38 18.80
C ASP A 318 -16.69 -1.07 17.84
N ALA A 319 -17.88 -0.49 17.59
CA ALA A 319 -18.78 -1.01 16.57
C ALA A 319 -18.18 -0.80 15.17
N ALA A 320 -17.48 0.31 14.94
CA ALA A 320 -16.76 0.63 13.71
C ALA A 320 -15.35 0.01 13.69
N HIS A 321 -14.52 0.37 14.67
CA HIS A 321 -13.07 0.13 14.69
C HIS A 321 -12.63 -0.50 16.02
N PRO A 322 -12.87 -1.81 16.21
CA PRO A 322 -12.54 -2.49 17.46
C PRO A 322 -11.02 -2.54 17.69
N ILE A 323 -10.53 -1.79 18.69
CA ILE A 323 -9.12 -1.80 19.12
C ILE A 323 -8.93 -2.74 20.33
N LEU A 324 -7.81 -3.47 20.35
CA LEU A 324 -7.47 -4.33 21.49
C LEU A 324 -7.10 -3.48 22.72
N PRO A 325 -7.57 -3.84 23.92
CA PRO A 325 -7.20 -3.11 25.12
C PRO A 325 -5.73 -3.37 25.48
N GLY A 326 -4.98 -2.30 25.74
CA GLY A 326 -3.54 -2.36 26.04
C GLY A 326 -2.76 -1.19 25.44
N ASN A 327 -3.29 -0.62 24.37
CA ASN A 327 -2.78 0.59 23.73
C ASN A 327 -3.68 1.80 24.06
N ASN A 328 -3.31 2.98 23.56
CA ASN A 328 -3.81 4.28 24.03
C ASN A 328 -4.90 4.91 23.13
N GLN A 329 -5.29 4.32 22.00
CA GLN A 329 -6.24 4.94 21.05
C GLN A 329 -7.71 4.53 21.19
N HIS A 330 -8.02 3.53 22.04
CA HIS A 330 -9.37 2.97 22.16
C HIS A 330 -10.48 4.01 22.35
N ILE A 331 -10.28 4.93 23.30
CA ILE A 331 -11.24 6.02 23.57
C ILE A 331 -10.96 7.23 22.66
N GLY A 332 -9.71 7.43 22.25
CA GLY A 332 -9.30 8.52 21.36
C GLY A 332 -10.08 8.52 20.06
N LEU A 333 -10.19 7.37 19.38
CA LEU A 333 -10.98 7.26 18.15
C LEU A 333 -12.47 7.53 18.38
N SER A 334 -13.04 7.12 19.52
CA SER A 334 -14.44 7.41 19.85
C SER A 334 -14.69 8.92 20.04
N VAL A 335 -13.70 9.64 20.60
CA VAL A 335 -13.76 11.11 20.75
C VAL A 335 -13.59 11.80 19.40
N GLU A 336 -12.68 11.32 18.54
CA GLU A 336 -12.49 11.82 17.18
C GLU A 336 -13.76 11.61 16.32
N ASP A 337 -14.42 10.45 16.39
CA ASP A 337 -15.68 10.17 15.69
C ASP A 337 -16.77 11.17 16.09
N ALA A 338 -16.94 11.38 17.39
CA ALA A 338 -17.93 12.30 17.92
C ALA A 338 -17.63 13.75 17.54
N GLU A 339 -16.37 14.15 17.52
CA GLU A 339 -15.96 15.49 17.08
C GLU A 339 -16.21 15.69 15.58
N ALA A 340 -15.90 14.70 14.75
CA ALA A 340 -16.18 14.74 13.32
C ALA A 340 -17.68 14.87 13.06
N LEU A 341 -18.51 14.03 13.69
CA LEU A 341 -19.97 14.12 13.61
C LEU A 341 -20.48 15.49 14.07
N ARG A 342 -19.99 16.02 15.18
CA ARG A 342 -20.38 17.35 15.68
C ARG A 342 -20.03 18.44 14.69
N CYS A 343 -18.79 18.47 14.19
CA CYS A 343 -18.33 19.51 13.28
C CYS A 343 -19.08 19.49 11.96
N ILE A 344 -19.29 18.31 11.37
CA ILE A 344 -20.05 18.12 10.13
C ILE A 344 -21.50 18.55 10.33
N PHE A 345 -22.21 17.92 11.28
CA PHE A 345 -23.65 18.15 11.44
C PHE A 345 -24.01 19.51 12.04
N SER A 346 -23.07 20.21 12.69
CA SER A 346 -23.27 21.62 13.07
C SER A 346 -23.50 22.56 11.88
N ARG A 347 -23.19 22.12 10.65
CA ARG A 347 -23.30 22.91 9.42
C ARG A 347 -24.57 22.61 8.62
N ILE A 348 -25.42 21.71 9.11
CA ILE A 348 -26.59 21.26 8.36
C ILE A 348 -27.68 22.34 8.33
N HIS A 349 -28.34 22.44 7.18
CA HIS A 349 -29.45 23.36 6.96
C HIS A 349 -30.66 22.76 6.24
N ASP A 350 -30.52 21.57 5.66
CA ASP A 350 -31.62 20.80 5.09
C ASP A 350 -31.48 19.31 5.47
N ARG A 351 -32.61 18.61 5.68
CA ARG A 351 -32.60 17.17 6.01
C ARG A 351 -32.14 16.33 4.83
N ASP A 352 -32.31 16.83 3.62
CA ASP A 352 -31.84 16.12 2.43
C ASP A 352 -30.32 15.98 2.43
N GLN A 353 -29.59 16.83 3.17
CA GLN A 353 -28.13 16.81 3.29
C GLN A 353 -27.58 15.68 4.18
N ILE A 354 -28.44 14.93 4.90
CA ILE A 354 -27.98 13.90 5.84
C ILE A 354 -27.13 12.85 5.12
N ALA A 355 -27.49 12.51 3.87
CA ALA A 355 -26.75 11.49 3.13
C ALA A 355 -25.32 11.95 2.82
N GLU A 356 -25.18 13.17 2.29
CA GLU A 356 -23.88 13.77 1.98
C GLU A 356 -23.04 14.00 3.25
N PHE A 357 -23.67 14.32 4.37
CA PHE A 357 -22.98 14.57 5.63
C PHE A 357 -22.48 13.28 6.29
N LEU A 358 -23.23 12.18 6.16
CA LEU A 358 -22.73 10.87 6.59
C LEU A 358 -21.60 10.38 5.67
N SER A 359 -21.68 10.62 4.36
CA SER A 359 -20.57 10.36 3.43
C SER A 359 -19.32 11.12 3.84
N ALA A 360 -19.45 12.42 4.16
CA ALA A 360 -18.33 13.23 4.64
C ALA A 360 -17.68 12.65 5.92
N TYR A 361 -18.50 12.12 6.84
CA TYR A 361 -17.99 11.46 8.03
C TYR A 361 -17.19 10.20 7.67
N GLU A 362 -17.72 9.38 6.75
CA GLU A 362 -17.04 8.17 6.26
C GLU A 362 -15.71 8.50 5.58
N ASP A 363 -15.69 9.45 4.64
CA ASP A 363 -14.47 9.87 3.93
C ASP A 363 -13.34 10.29 4.87
N ILE A 364 -13.69 10.97 5.97
CA ILE A 364 -12.73 11.50 6.94
C ILE A 364 -12.30 10.41 7.92
N ARG A 365 -13.23 9.58 8.38
CA ARG A 365 -13.00 8.66 9.50
C ARG A 365 -12.57 7.26 9.06
N GLN A 366 -13.01 6.78 7.91
CA GLN A 366 -12.70 5.42 7.46
C GLN A 366 -11.19 5.22 7.23
N PRO A 367 -10.46 6.09 6.51
CA PRO A 367 -9.02 5.90 6.30
C PRO A 367 -8.26 6.03 7.63
N ARG A 368 -8.64 7.02 8.45
CA ARG A 368 -8.01 7.28 9.74
C ARG A 368 -8.17 6.11 10.71
N THR A 369 -9.39 5.59 10.86
CA THR A 369 -9.66 4.49 11.79
C THR A 369 -9.04 3.18 11.30
N THR A 370 -8.98 2.95 9.99
CA THR A 370 -8.26 1.81 9.39
C THR A 370 -6.76 1.88 9.69
N HIS A 371 -6.12 3.02 9.42
CA HIS A 371 -4.71 3.24 9.70
C HIS A 371 -4.37 2.99 11.17
N VAL A 372 -5.16 3.54 12.11
CA VAL A 372 -4.91 3.35 13.55
C VAL A 372 -5.10 1.89 13.98
N VAL A 373 -6.10 1.19 13.46
CA VAL A 373 -6.30 -0.24 13.77
C VAL A 373 -5.14 -1.08 13.24
N GLU A 374 -4.70 -0.83 12.00
CA GLU A 374 -3.55 -1.54 11.41
C GLU A 374 -2.25 -1.24 12.19
N TYR A 375 -2.02 0.01 12.56
CA TYR A 375 -0.92 0.44 13.44
C TYR A 375 -0.95 -0.26 14.80
N ASP A 376 -2.12 -0.30 15.46
CA ASP A 376 -2.28 -0.93 16.76
C ASP A 376 -1.93 -2.43 16.72
N LEU A 377 -2.36 -3.12 15.65
CA LEU A 377 -2.06 -4.53 15.43
C LEU A 377 -0.56 -4.78 15.14
N SER A 378 0.08 -3.88 14.38
CA SER A 378 1.51 -3.95 14.10
C SER A 378 2.33 -3.74 15.38
N MET A 379 1.93 -2.77 16.20
CA MET A 379 2.52 -2.50 17.51
C MET A 379 2.37 -3.68 18.46
N ASN A 380 1.17 -4.25 18.58
CA ASN A 380 0.98 -5.45 19.41
C ASN A 380 1.89 -6.61 18.97
N THR A 381 2.06 -6.81 17.66
CA THR A 381 2.95 -7.84 17.11
C THR A 381 4.41 -7.56 17.46
N MET A 382 4.86 -6.31 17.31
CA MET A 382 6.22 -5.87 17.63
C MET A 382 6.51 -5.97 19.14
N LEU A 383 5.54 -5.59 19.96
CA LEU A 383 5.70 -5.53 21.40
C LEU A 383 5.70 -6.91 22.07
N MET A 384 4.98 -7.88 21.52
CA MET A 384 4.84 -9.25 22.04
C MET A 384 5.80 -10.29 21.42
N MET A 385 6.84 -9.85 20.72
CA MET A 385 7.79 -10.75 20.03
C MET A 385 8.35 -11.85 20.95
N PRO A 386 8.49 -13.09 20.45
CA PRO A 386 9.12 -14.17 21.20
C PRO A 386 10.59 -13.88 21.48
N ASP A 387 11.14 -14.48 22.53
CA ASP A 387 12.56 -14.37 22.86
C ASP A 387 13.44 -14.80 21.66
N GLY A 388 14.37 -13.94 21.25
CA GLY A 388 15.23 -14.19 20.09
C GLY A 388 15.89 -12.92 19.52
N PRO A 389 16.71 -13.07 18.46
CA PRO A 389 17.43 -11.95 17.85
C PRO A 389 16.56 -10.78 17.40
N GLU A 390 15.33 -11.05 16.97
CA GLU A 390 14.35 -10.03 16.57
C GLU A 390 13.90 -9.20 17.78
N GLN A 391 13.64 -9.84 18.92
CA GLN A 391 13.32 -9.17 20.18
C GLN A 391 14.53 -8.36 20.67
N ASP A 392 15.75 -8.87 20.53
CA ASP A 392 16.98 -8.15 20.88
C ASP A 392 17.17 -6.92 20.00
N GLY A 393 16.93 -7.04 18.68
CA GLY A 393 16.95 -5.91 17.74
C GLY A 393 15.93 -4.84 18.09
N ARG A 394 14.68 -5.25 18.40
CA ARG A 394 13.64 -4.35 18.90
C ARG A 394 14.07 -3.65 20.19
N ASN A 395 14.61 -4.38 21.15
CA ASN A 395 15.07 -3.81 22.43
C ASN A 395 16.20 -2.81 22.19
N ALA A 396 17.15 -3.11 21.30
CA ALA A 396 18.23 -2.21 20.93
C ALA A 396 17.69 -0.91 20.31
N LEU A 397 16.75 -1.02 19.37
CA LEU A 397 16.07 0.13 18.76
C LEU A 397 15.39 1.00 19.83
N LEU A 398 14.54 0.41 20.67
CA LEU A 398 13.85 1.15 21.74
C LEU A 398 14.82 1.72 22.78
N SER A 399 15.98 1.11 23.00
CA SER A 399 16.99 1.61 23.95
C SER A 399 17.72 2.86 23.48
N GLN A 400 17.69 3.18 22.18
CA GLN A 400 18.24 4.43 21.67
C GLN A 400 17.52 5.63 22.30
N SER A 401 16.24 5.49 22.67
CA SER A 401 15.48 6.49 23.46
C SER A 401 16.17 6.92 24.77
N MET A 402 17.01 6.04 25.35
CA MET A 402 17.73 6.32 26.59
C MET A 402 19.12 6.94 26.40
N ALA A 403 19.73 6.83 25.23
CA ALA A 403 21.11 7.29 25.03
C ALA A 403 21.22 8.83 25.08
N HIS A 404 20.13 9.53 24.76
CA HIS A 404 20.14 10.98 24.63
C HIS A 404 19.56 11.72 25.84
N GLY A 405 18.76 11.05 26.70
CA GLY A 405 18.26 11.60 27.98
C GLY A 405 17.40 12.87 27.88
N ASP A 406 17.31 13.46 26.69
CA ASP A 406 16.61 14.64 26.27
C ASP A 406 16.50 14.51 24.73
N TRP A 407 15.29 14.55 24.18
CA TRP A 407 15.07 14.31 22.74
C TRP A 407 15.71 15.38 21.86
N ASP A 408 15.95 16.56 22.43
CA ASP A 408 16.70 17.68 21.86
C ASP A 408 18.12 17.30 21.38
N HIS A 409 18.61 16.12 21.78
CA HIS A 409 19.95 15.64 21.44
C HIS A 409 19.94 14.33 20.65
N MET A 410 18.76 13.76 20.38
CA MET A 410 18.60 12.63 19.47
C MET A 410 18.66 13.13 18.04
N ASP A 411 19.27 12.34 17.15
CA ASP A 411 19.17 12.64 15.73
C ASP A 411 17.70 12.58 15.28
N GLU A 412 17.23 13.56 14.52
CA GLU A 412 15.82 13.68 14.11
C GLU A 412 15.36 12.44 13.32
N ALA A 413 16.25 11.82 12.53
CA ALA A 413 15.93 10.61 11.78
C ALA A 413 15.83 9.39 12.69
N GLU A 414 16.69 9.27 13.71
CA GLU A 414 16.59 8.21 14.73
C GLU A 414 15.30 8.35 15.56
N PHE A 415 14.96 9.58 15.95
CA PHE A 415 13.74 9.86 16.69
C PHE A 415 12.49 9.45 15.90
N LYS A 416 12.44 9.84 14.63
CA LYS A 416 11.33 9.54 13.73
C LYS A 416 11.24 8.05 13.39
N ALA A 417 12.38 7.35 13.25
CA ALA A 417 12.40 5.91 13.03
C ALA A 417 11.82 5.11 14.20
N VAL A 418 11.96 5.61 15.44
CA VAL A 418 11.42 4.93 16.63
C VAL A 418 9.99 5.37 16.96
N TRP A 419 9.65 6.65 16.76
CA TRP A 419 8.42 7.26 17.29
C TRP A 419 7.54 8.00 16.26
N GLY A 420 7.94 8.07 14.99
CA GLY A 420 7.24 8.83 13.96
C GLY A 420 5.77 8.41 13.80
N GLN A 421 5.51 7.10 13.70
CA GLN A 421 4.14 6.60 13.57
C GLN A 421 3.27 6.88 14.81
N GLU A 422 3.82 6.75 16.03
CA GLU A 422 3.08 7.09 17.25
C GLU A 422 2.77 8.60 17.30
N LEU A 423 3.69 9.43 16.82
CA LEU A 423 3.50 10.88 16.71
C LEU A 423 2.45 11.27 15.69
N ASP A 424 2.43 10.66 14.51
CA ASP A 424 1.42 10.90 13.48
C ASP A 424 0.02 10.56 14.00
N VAL A 425 -0.07 9.52 14.85
CA VAL A 425 -1.32 9.20 15.54
C VAL A 425 -1.72 10.28 16.56
N TYR A 426 -0.76 10.88 17.29
CA TYR A 426 -1.01 11.91 18.31
C TYR A 426 -1.27 13.31 17.75
N THR A 427 -0.69 13.66 16.61
CA THR A 427 -0.79 14.99 15.99
C THR A 427 -2.14 15.20 15.28
N HIS A 428 -2.82 14.11 14.90
CA HIS A 428 -4.11 14.16 14.22
C HIS A 428 -5.16 15.05 14.95
N ASP A 429 -5.86 15.91 14.20
CA ASP A 429 -6.99 16.72 14.69
C ASP A 429 -8.24 16.50 13.83
N ALA A 430 -9.21 15.78 14.38
CA ALA A 430 -10.48 15.52 13.68
C ALA A 430 -11.25 16.79 13.30
N THR A 431 -11.06 17.90 14.02
CA THR A 431 -11.69 19.19 13.63
C THR A 431 -11.04 19.77 12.40
N ASP A 432 -9.70 19.80 12.36
CA ASP A 432 -8.97 20.36 11.23
C ASP A 432 -9.20 19.52 9.97
N GLN A 433 -9.30 18.19 10.11
CA GLN A 433 -9.66 17.32 8.99
C GLN A 433 -11.06 17.62 8.43
N VAL A 434 -12.04 17.89 9.28
CA VAL A 434 -13.38 18.32 8.83
C VAL A 434 -13.31 19.70 8.17
N ASP A 435 -12.49 20.62 8.66
CA ASP A 435 -12.33 21.95 8.09
C ASP A 435 -11.64 21.91 6.71
N ASP A 436 -10.62 21.07 6.56
CA ASP A 436 -9.91 20.84 5.29
C ASP A 436 -10.83 20.19 4.27
N TRP A 437 -11.54 19.12 4.67
CA TRP A 437 -12.53 18.47 3.82
C TRP A 437 -13.62 19.46 3.40
N TRP A 438 -14.11 20.28 4.33
CA TRP A 438 -15.14 21.28 4.03
C TRP A 438 -14.65 22.41 3.12
N THR A 439 -13.38 22.79 3.22
CA THR A 439 -12.78 23.77 2.33
C THR A 439 -12.73 23.23 0.89
N LYS A 440 -12.43 21.94 0.72
CA LYS A 440 -12.41 21.26 -0.58
C LYS A 440 -13.80 21.08 -1.16
N TRP A 441 -14.77 20.59 -0.38
CA TRP A 441 -16.05 20.07 -0.88
C TRP A 441 -17.29 20.87 -0.46
N GLY A 442 -17.21 21.65 0.62
CA GLY A 442 -18.36 22.32 1.24
C GLY A 442 -19.08 23.34 0.33
N SER A 443 -18.41 23.86 -0.69
CA SER A 443 -19.02 24.75 -1.68
C SER A 443 -20.05 24.03 -2.57
N MET A 444 -19.89 22.72 -2.80
CA MET A 444 -20.85 21.90 -3.54
C MET A 444 -22.10 21.62 -2.69
N MET A 445 -21.93 21.50 -1.37
CA MET A 445 -23.01 21.22 -0.41
C MET A 445 -23.85 22.44 -0.02
N SER A 446 -23.39 23.65 -0.37
CA SER A 446 -24.02 24.92 0.01
C SER A 446 -24.92 25.55 -1.07
N LYS A 447 -24.99 24.97 -2.28
CA LYS A 447 -25.79 25.53 -3.40
C LYS A 447 -27.21 24.99 -3.39
N LYS A 448 -28.21 25.87 -3.20
CA LYS A 448 -29.62 25.56 -3.49
C LYS A 448 -29.84 25.34 -4.99
N PRO A 449 -30.68 24.38 -5.42
CA PRO A 449 -31.11 24.29 -6.82
C PRO A 449 -31.96 25.52 -7.18
N GLN A 450 -31.54 26.31 -8.18
CA GLN A 450 -32.40 27.33 -8.78
C GLN A 450 -33.37 26.68 -9.76
N HIS A 451 -34.68 26.77 -9.48
CA HIS A 451 -35.73 26.40 -10.42
C HIS A 451 -35.78 27.40 -11.59
N SER A 452 -35.60 26.92 -12.83
CA SER A 452 -36.01 27.62 -14.05
C SER A 452 -36.90 26.72 -14.90
N ASP A 453 -38.11 27.21 -15.19
CA ASP A 453 -39.11 26.61 -16.07
C ASP A 453 -38.58 26.48 -17.51
N HIS A 454 -38.34 25.26 -17.98
CA HIS A 454 -38.44 24.88 -19.40
C HIS A 454 -38.72 23.37 -19.53
N ASP A 455 -39.89 23.04 -20.07
CA ASP A 455 -40.27 21.68 -20.49
C ASP A 455 -39.40 21.21 -21.67
N ALA A 456 -39.06 19.91 -21.64
CA ALA A 456 -38.41 19.07 -22.66
C ALA A 456 -36.87 18.91 -22.63
N ALA A 457 -36.37 18.14 -21.66
CA ALA A 457 -35.38 17.05 -21.76
C ALA A 457 -35.26 16.41 -20.36
N PRO A 458 -35.05 15.09 -20.19
CA PRO A 458 -35.00 14.50 -18.86
C PRO A 458 -33.78 15.08 -18.12
N THR A 459 -34.05 15.81 -17.05
CA THR A 459 -33.07 16.22 -16.05
C THR A 459 -32.47 14.98 -15.41
N THR A 460 -31.41 14.44 -15.99
CA THR A 460 -30.51 13.50 -15.34
C THR A 460 -29.55 14.28 -14.43
N SER A 461 -30.08 14.80 -13.32
CA SER A 461 -29.42 14.44 -12.07
C SER A 461 -29.78 12.98 -11.85
N ILE A 462 -28.85 12.08 -11.56
CA ILE A 462 -29.16 10.66 -11.30
C ILE A 462 -29.19 10.45 -9.78
N PRO A 463 -30.33 10.65 -9.08
CA PRO A 463 -30.57 9.98 -7.81
C PRO A 463 -30.71 8.48 -8.07
N GLY A 464 -29.81 7.68 -7.49
CA GLY A 464 -29.91 6.21 -7.50
C GLY A 464 -28.88 5.46 -8.34
N LEU A 465 -27.61 5.89 -8.35
CA LEU A 465 -26.49 5.06 -8.85
C LEU A 465 -26.48 3.67 -8.20
N HIS A 466 -26.75 3.59 -6.89
CA HIS A 466 -26.82 2.33 -6.14
C HIS A 466 -27.91 1.37 -6.65
N ARG A 467 -29.03 1.88 -7.18
CA ARG A 467 -30.15 1.05 -7.67
C ARG A 467 -29.86 0.45 -9.04
N VAL A 468 -29.19 1.20 -9.93
CA VAL A 468 -28.72 0.69 -11.22
C VAL A 468 -27.58 -0.32 -11.00
N PHE A 469 -26.71 -0.06 -10.03
CA PHE A 469 -25.65 -0.96 -9.60
C PHE A 469 -26.20 -2.26 -9.00
N GLN A 470 -27.19 -2.18 -8.10
CA GLN A 470 -27.86 -3.35 -7.52
C GLN A 470 -28.68 -4.15 -8.55
N GLU A 471 -29.36 -3.52 -9.51
CA GLU A 471 -30.04 -4.25 -10.60
C GLU A 471 -29.04 -4.93 -11.56
N CYS A 472 -27.89 -4.31 -11.82
CA CYS A 472 -26.80 -4.89 -12.61
C CYS A 472 -26.13 -6.06 -11.88
N ILE A 473 -25.79 -5.91 -10.60
CA ILE A 473 -25.21 -6.98 -9.78
C ILE A 473 -26.23 -8.11 -9.56
N PHE A 474 -27.51 -7.81 -9.33
CA PHE A 474 -28.54 -8.85 -9.19
C PHE A 474 -28.74 -9.65 -10.48
N ASN A 475 -28.69 -8.99 -11.65
CA ASN A 475 -28.72 -9.68 -12.95
C ASN A 475 -27.40 -10.43 -13.25
N LEU A 476 -26.25 -9.92 -12.80
CA LEU A 476 -24.95 -10.58 -12.92
C LEU A 476 -24.86 -11.82 -12.02
N TYR A 477 -25.35 -11.74 -10.78
CA TYR A 477 -25.40 -12.86 -9.83
C TYR A 477 -26.39 -13.94 -10.27
N LYS A 478 -27.53 -13.54 -10.86
CA LYS A 478 -28.56 -14.45 -11.37
C LYS A 478 -28.13 -15.23 -12.62
N ASN A 479 -27.31 -14.62 -13.48
CA ASN A 479 -26.89 -15.22 -14.75
C ASN A 479 -25.45 -15.78 -14.74
N HIS A 480 -24.54 -15.21 -13.91
CA HIS A 480 -23.10 -15.51 -13.84
C HIS A 480 -22.53 -15.41 -12.39
N PRO A 481 -22.94 -16.31 -11.47
CA PRO A 481 -22.68 -16.20 -10.03
C PRO A 481 -21.20 -16.30 -9.62
N THR A 482 -20.36 -16.96 -10.41
CA THR A 482 -18.92 -17.10 -10.12
C THR A 482 -18.16 -15.83 -10.44
N THR A 483 -18.50 -15.16 -11.55
CA THR A 483 -17.96 -13.85 -11.94
C THR A 483 -18.40 -12.77 -10.97
N ALA A 484 -19.67 -12.79 -10.55
CA ALA A 484 -20.16 -11.84 -9.56
C ALA A 484 -19.42 -11.95 -8.21
N LYS A 485 -19.01 -13.15 -7.79
CA LYS A 485 -18.22 -13.35 -6.55
C LYS A 485 -16.77 -12.83 -6.63
N ALA A 486 -16.15 -12.84 -7.81
CA ALA A 486 -14.78 -12.36 -7.99
C ALA A 486 -14.69 -10.82 -8.05
N TYR A 487 -15.72 -10.16 -8.60
CA TYR A 487 -15.74 -8.71 -8.78
C TYR A 487 -16.45 -7.94 -7.65
N LEU A 488 -17.15 -8.63 -6.74
CA LEU A 488 -17.83 -8.00 -5.59
C LEU A 488 -16.90 -7.17 -4.67
N PRO A 489 -15.64 -7.56 -4.42
CA PRO A 489 -14.69 -6.77 -3.63
C PRO A 489 -14.23 -5.49 -4.36
N VAL A 490 -14.04 -5.58 -5.68
CA VAL A 490 -13.60 -4.44 -6.54
C VAL A 490 -14.70 -3.40 -6.69
N LEU A 491 -15.95 -3.85 -6.71
CA LEU A 491 -17.14 -3.01 -6.85
C LEU A 491 -17.57 -2.30 -5.54
N ARG A 492 -16.99 -2.68 -4.39
CA ARG A 492 -17.33 -2.15 -3.06
C ARG A 492 -16.49 -0.94 -2.64
N LEU A 493 -15.32 -0.73 -3.23
CA LEU A 493 -14.27 0.02 -2.54
C LEU A 493 -14.23 1.54 -2.72
N ARG A 494 -15.03 2.24 -3.55
CA ARG A 494 -15.30 3.71 -3.46
C ARG A 494 -16.41 4.18 -4.40
N LEU A 495 -17.47 4.79 -3.87
CA LEU A 495 -18.52 5.48 -4.65
C LEU A 495 -18.04 6.81 -5.26
N ASP A 496 -17.01 7.44 -4.69
CA ASP A 496 -16.42 8.69 -5.19
C ASP A 496 -15.44 8.44 -6.32
N THR A 497 -14.60 7.41 -6.20
CA THR A 497 -13.83 6.91 -7.33
C THR A 497 -14.79 6.41 -8.40
N ILE A 498 -15.95 5.83 -8.08
CA ILE A 498 -16.98 5.47 -9.08
C ILE A 498 -17.69 6.71 -9.66
N THR A 499 -17.69 7.90 -9.05
CA THR A 499 -18.31 9.09 -9.67
C THR A 499 -17.33 9.83 -10.57
N GLU A 500 -16.04 9.84 -10.24
CA GLU A 500 -14.98 10.26 -11.17
C GLU A 500 -14.69 9.19 -12.22
N ILE A 501 -14.66 7.90 -11.86
CA ILE A 501 -14.61 6.76 -12.76
C ILE A 501 -15.90 6.66 -13.55
N LEU A 502 -17.11 7.01 -13.09
CA LEU A 502 -18.33 7.06 -13.93
C LEU A 502 -18.49 8.39 -14.64
N PHE A 503 -17.86 9.49 -14.24
CA PHE A 503 -17.74 10.64 -15.13
C PHE A 503 -16.77 10.30 -16.27
N VAL A 504 -15.65 9.65 -15.96
CA VAL A 504 -14.65 9.12 -16.91
C VAL A 504 -15.14 7.87 -17.69
N MET A 505 -16.02 7.03 -17.12
CA MET A 505 -16.60 5.80 -17.71
C MET A 505 -17.95 6.08 -18.36
N SER A 506 -18.73 7.07 -17.91
CA SER A 506 -19.91 7.55 -18.65
C SER A 506 -19.52 8.46 -19.82
N THR A 507 -18.28 8.97 -19.84
CA THR A 507 -17.66 9.50 -21.06
C THR A 507 -16.69 8.56 -21.76
N SER A 508 -16.48 7.33 -21.26
CA SER A 508 -15.87 6.23 -22.02
C SER A 508 -15.63 5.01 -21.13
N LYS A 509 -16.35 3.90 -21.36
CA LYS A 509 -15.59 2.65 -21.49
C LYS A 509 -14.50 2.99 -22.51
N PRO A 510 -13.18 2.90 -22.21
CA PRO A 510 -12.24 2.83 -23.30
C PRO A 510 -12.71 1.62 -24.09
N GLU A 511 -13.22 1.85 -25.29
CA GLU A 511 -13.33 0.76 -26.24
C GLU A 511 -11.95 0.11 -26.21
N HIS A 512 -11.83 -1.15 -25.76
CA HIS A 512 -10.56 -1.90 -25.65
C HIS A 512 -9.80 -2.02 -26.99
N LYS A 513 -10.27 -1.30 -28.02
CA LYS A 513 -9.78 -1.23 -29.38
C LYS A 513 -10.19 0.16 -29.88
N THR A 514 -9.57 1.25 -29.43
CA THR A 514 -9.51 2.45 -30.28
C THR A 514 -8.76 2.02 -31.53
N LYS A 515 -9.53 1.58 -32.52
CA LYS A 515 -8.99 1.08 -33.77
C LYS A 515 -8.56 2.27 -34.59
N ALA A 516 -7.38 2.15 -35.16
CA ALA A 516 -6.93 3.03 -36.20
C ALA A 516 -8.01 3.18 -37.29
N PRO A 517 -8.27 4.41 -37.75
CA PRO A 517 -9.11 4.66 -38.91
C PRO A 517 -8.71 3.88 -40.17
N ILE A 518 -7.44 3.48 -40.29
CA ILE A 518 -6.95 2.57 -41.33
C ILE A 518 -6.17 1.38 -40.73
N SER A 519 -6.24 0.23 -41.40
CA SER A 519 -5.41 -0.93 -41.05
C SER A 519 -4.10 -0.93 -41.86
N LEU A 520 -2.99 -1.23 -41.20
CA LEU A 520 -1.66 -1.35 -41.77
C LEU A 520 -1.23 -2.82 -41.72
N LYS A 521 -0.38 -3.23 -42.67
CA LYS A 521 0.29 -4.52 -42.64
C LYS A 521 1.66 -4.34 -41.99
N ILE A 522 1.88 -4.98 -40.85
CA ILE A 522 3.09 -4.81 -40.05
C ILE A 522 3.75 -6.17 -39.87
N ILE A 523 5.07 -6.23 -40.04
CA ILE A 523 5.85 -7.43 -39.72
C ILE A 523 6.71 -7.16 -38.50
N VAL A 524 6.58 -8.03 -37.49
CA VAL A 524 7.42 -8.04 -36.29
C VAL A 524 8.43 -9.18 -36.42
N VAL A 525 9.72 -8.85 -36.38
CA VAL A 525 10.81 -9.83 -36.47
C VAL A 525 11.27 -10.20 -35.06
N GLY A 526 11.00 -11.43 -34.65
CA GLY A 526 11.26 -11.96 -33.31
C GLY A 526 9.98 -12.23 -32.49
N ALA A 527 9.92 -13.40 -31.84
CA ALA A 527 8.82 -13.86 -30.98
C ALA A 527 9.26 -13.96 -29.50
N GLY A 528 10.21 -13.12 -29.08
CA GLY A 528 10.52 -12.87 -27.66
C GLY A 528 9.48 -11.99 -26.98
N ILE A 529 9.70 -11.60 -25.72
CA ILE A 529 8.75 -10.76 -24.97
C ILE A 529 8.50 -9.43 -25.70
N GLY A 530 9.54 -8.73 -26.16
CA GLY A 530 9.36 -7.48 -26.91
C GLY A 530 8.58 -7.65 -28.21
N GLY A 531 8.87 -8.71 -28.98
CA GLY A 531 8.16 -8.98 -30.24
C GLY A 531 6.70 -9.40 -30.05
N LEU A 532 6.43 -10.28 -29.09
CA LEU A 532 5.06 -10.68 -28.74
C LEU A 532 4.24 -9.48 -28.21
N SER A 533 4.86 -8.64 -27.38
CA SER A 533 4.23 -7.44 -26.81
C SER A 533 3.91 -6.42 -27.91
N ALA A 534 4.88 -6.08 -28.77
CA ALA A 534 4.67 -5.16 -29.88
C ALA A 534 3.62 -5.67 -30.87
N ALA A 535 3.64 -6.96 -31.18
CA ALA A 535 2.66 -7.56 -32.08
C ALA A 535 1.24 -7.52 -31.51
N TYR A 536 1.08 -7.83 -30.23
CA TYR A 536 -0.21 -7.76 -29.55
C TYR A 536 -0.72 -6.32 -29.48
N ALA A 537 0.13 -5.38 -29.06
CA ALA A 537 -0.24 -3.98 -28.92
C ALA A 537 -0.68 -3.36 -30.27
N LEU A 538 0.08 -3.58 -31.35
CA LEU A 538 -0.29 -3.12 -32.69
C LEU A 538 -1.55 -3.81 -33.24
N ARG A 539 -1.78 -5.07 -32.86
CA ARG A 539 -3.01 -5.79 -33.19
C ARG A 539 -4.23 -5.19 -32.48
N CYS A 540 -4.09 -4.79 -31.21
CA CYS A 540 -5.11 -4.07 -30.45
C CYS A 540 -5.44 -2.71 -31.08
N ALA A 541 -4.45 -2.02 -31.66
CA ALA A 541 -4.64 -0.79 -32.45
C ALA A 541 -5.37 -1.02 -33.80
N GLY A 542 -5.65 -2.27 -34.19
CA GLY A 542 -6.44 -2.60 -35.37
C GLY A 542 -5.64 -2.93 -36.64
N HIS A 543 -4.34 -3.19 -36.52
CA HIS A 543 -3.48 -3.50 -37.64
C HIS A 543 -3.41 -5.02 -37.94
N ASP A 544 -3.04 -5.35 -39.18
CA ASP A 544 -2.72 -6.71 -39.64
C ASP A 544 -1.24 -6.99 -39.33
N VAL A 545 -1.00 -7.89 -38.38
CA VAL A 545 0.34 -8.14 -37.84
C VAL A 545 0.78 -9.58 -38.15
N THR A 546 2.00 -9.74 -38.63
CA THR A 546 2.67 -11.04 -38.78
C THR A 546 3.98 -11.05 -38.00
N ILE A 547 4.17 -12.06 -37.15
CA ILE A 547 5.43 -12.33 -36.46
C ILE A 547 6.26 -13.29 -37.30
N VAL A 548 7.56 -13.01 -37.46
CA VAL A 548 8.53 -13.93 -38.07
C VAL A 548 9.62 -14.25 -37.05
N ASP A 549 9.82 -15.53 -36.73
CA ASP A 549 10.86 -15.96 -35.78
C ASP A 549 11.62 -17.18 -36.31
N LYS A 550 12.93 -17.24 -36.03
CA LYS A 550 13.83 -18.32 -36.47
C LYS A 550 13.59 -19.67 -35.77
N ARG A 551 12.77 -19.71 -34.70
CA ARG A 551 12.52 -20.93 -33.92
C ARG A 551 11.27 -21.65 -34.43
N GLU A 552 11.41 -22.94 -34.76
CA GLU A 552 10.28 -23.80 -35.06
C GLU A 552 9.42 -24.08 -33.81
N GLY A 553 8.09 -23.87 -33.94
CA GLY A 553 7.10 -24.26 -32.93
C GLY A 553 6.77 -23.19 -31.88
N LYS A 554 6.40 -23.61 -30.65
CA LYS A 554 6.12 -22.68 -29.54
C LYS A 554 7.43 -22.01 -29.10
N PRO A 555 7.55 -20.66 -29.11
CA PRO A 555 8.71 -19.98 -28.54
C PRO A 555 8.92 -20.43 -27.09
N ARG A 556 9.98 -21.21 -26.84
CA ARG A 556 10.43 -21.57 -25.48
C ARG A 556 11.51 -20.60 -25.06
N ILE A 557 11.31 -19.91 -23.95
CA ILE A 557 12.38 -19.19 -23.29
C ILE A 557 13.17 -20.21 -22.47
N LYS A 558 14.49 -20.24 -22.64
CA LYS A 558 15.37 -21.18 -21.93
C LYS A 558 15.67 -20.75 -20.49
N SER A 559 15.38 -19.49 -20.14
CA SER A 559 15.51 -18.97 -18.77
C SER A 559 14.51 -19.67 -17.84
N GLN A 560 14.98 -20.05 -16.66
CA GLN A 560 14.15 -20.53 -15.55
C GLN A 560 13.79 -19.40 -14.57
N GLY A 561 14.10 -18.16 -14.92
CA GLY A 561 13.92 -16.99 -14.07
C GLY A 561 12.48 -16.48 -13.98
N ILE A 562 12.37 -15.30 -13.38
CA ILE A 562 11.14 -14.56 -13.14
C ILE A 562 11.11 -13.26 -13.94
N SER A 563 9.91 -12.73 -14.11
CA SER A 563 9.64 -11.38 -14.54
C SER A 563 9.23 -10.59 -13.31
N HIS A 564 10.04 -9.61 -12.94
CA HIS A 564 9.58 -8.53 -12.09
C HIS A 564 8.67 -7.63 -12.94
N SER A 565 7.47 -7.34 -12.45
CA SER A 565 6.48 -6.47 -13.08
C SER A 565 6.29 -5.26 -12.16
N PRO A 566 7.19 -4.25 -12.23
CA PRO A 566 7.03 -3.01 -11.49
C PRO A 566 5.77 -2.24 -11.94
N PRO A 567 5.30 -1.25 -11.15
CA PRO A 567 4.04 -0.56 -11.41
C PRO A 567 3.88 0.02 -12.83
N ASN A 568 4.94 0.58 -13.42
CA ASN A 568 4.93 1.05 -14.82
C ASN A 568 4.59 -0.06 -15.84
N MET A 569 5.07 -1.29 -15.63
CA MET A 569 4.71 -2.45 -16.46
C MET A 569 3.33 -2.98 -16.10
N THR A 570 2.99 -3.09 -14.81
CA THR A 570 1.68 -3.58 -14.33
C THR A 570 0.53 -2.75 -14.89
N LYS A 571 0.65 -1.40 -14.92
CA LYS A 571 -0.33 -0.51 -15.55
C LYS A 571 -0.63 -0.92 -17.00
N ILE A 572 0.40 -1.23 -17.79
CA ILE A 572 0.25 -1.65 -19.20
C ILE A 572 -0.44 -3.02 -19.28
N LEU A 573 -0.03 -3.99 -18.46
CA LEU A 573 -0.66 -5.32 -18.42
C LEU A 573 -2.15 -5.23 -18.07
N CYS A 574 -2.52 -4.40 -17.09
CA CYS A 574 -3.91 -4.14 -16.72
C CYS A 574 -4.68 -3.45 -17.87
N LYS A 575 -4.11 -2.42 -18.52
CA LYS A 575 -4.70 -1.77 -19.71
C LYS A 575 -4.96 -2.75 -20.85
N TRP A 576 -4.11 -3.77 -20.98
CA TRP A 576 -4.22 -4.84 -21.98
C TRP A 576 -5.21 -5.94 -21.59
N GLY A 577 -5.84 -5.85 -20.42
CA GLY A 577 -6.79 -6.86 -19.93
C GLY A 577 -6.11 -8.17 -19.50
N MET A 578 -4.81 -8.14 -19.19
CA MET A 578 -4.06 -9.32 -18.75
C MET A 578 -4.29 -9.66 -17.27
N GLU A 579 -5.05 -8.85 -16.54
CA GLU A 579 -5.30 -9.02 -15.10
C GLU A 579 -5.90 -10.39 -14.79
N GLU A 580 -6.92 -10.83 -15.53
CA GLU A 580 -7.54 -12.16 -15.35
C GLU A 580 -6.57 -13.32 -15.66
N LEU A 581 -5.65 -13.13 -16.61
CA LEU A 581 -4.65 -14.15 -16.94
C LEU A 581 -3.56 -14.25 -15.87
N MET A 582 -3.31 -13.15 -15.16
CA MET A 582 -2.31 -13.06 -14.09
C MET A 582 -2.84 -13.60 -12.75
N GLU A 583 -4.16 -13.64 -12.56
CA GLU A 583 -4.79 -14.12 -11.33
C GLU A 583 -4.40 -15.59 -11.04
N GLY A 584 -3.81 -15.83 -9.87
CA GLY A 584 -3.31 -17.16 -9.46
C GLY A 584 -2.01 -17.62 -10.15
N GLU A 585 -1.54 -16.87 -11.14
CA GLU A 585 -0.30 -17.16 -11.88
C GLU A 585 0.87 -16.25 -11.45
N ALA A 586 0.57 -15.06 -10.92
CA ALA A 586 1.50 -14.07 -10.40
C ALA A 586 1.33 -13.82 -8.88
N GLN A 587 2.38 -13.36 -8.23
CA GLN A 587 2.43 -13.02 -6.81
C GLN A 587 2.69 -11.52 -6.63
N THR A 588 2.01 -10.87 -5.67
CA THR A 588 2.30 -9.47 -5.30
C THR A 588 3.44 -9.37 -4.29
N TYR A 589 4.21 -8.30 -4.34
CA TYR A 589 5.15 -7.93 -3.29
C TYR A 589 4.57 -6.91 -2.34
N ASN A 590 4.87 -7.08 -1.05
CA ASN A 590 4.56 -6.11 -0.01
C ASN A 590 5.83 -5.48 0.56
N SER A 591 7.01 -6.06 0.29
CA SER A 591 8.29 -5.51 0.74
C SER A 591 9.47 -6.07 -0.03
N LEU A 592 10.58 -5.34 0.01
CA LEU A 592 11.93 -5.73 -0.37
C LEU A 592 12.81 -5.77 0.89
N VAL A 593 13.48 -6.90 1.14
CA VAL A 593 14.44 -7.06 2.25
C VAL A 593 15.83 -7.21 1.67
N MET A 594 16.76 -6.33 2.04
CA MET A 594 18.13 -6.37 1.57
C MET A 594 19.10 -6.77 2.69
N ARG A 595 20.05 -7.66 2.38
CA ARG A 595 21.03 -8.22 3.32
C ARG A 595 22.44 -8.21 2.77
N LYS A 596 23.44 -8.23 3.65
CA LYS A 596 24.84 -8.43 3.26
C LYS A 596 25.06 -9.87 2.80
N GLY A 597 25.67 -10.05 1.63
CA GLY A 597 25.85 -11.33 0.97
C GLY A 597 26.81 -12.29 1.66
N GLN A 598 27.77 -11.79 2.44
CA GLN A 598 28.74 -12.64 3.16
C GLN A 598 28.33 -12.93 4.61
N LEU A 599 27.66 -11.98 5.27
CA LEU A 599 27.33 -12.06 6.70
C LEU A 599 25.85 -12.41 6.95
N GLY A 600 24.95 -12.05 6.04
CA GLY A 600 23.51 -12.21 6.20
C GLY A 600 22.84 -11.11 7.03
N ASP A 601 23.62 -10.15 7.55
CA ASP A 601 23.15 -8.97 8.28
C ASP A 601 22.14 -8.18 7.44
N LEU A 602 21.12 -7.63 8.10
CA LEU A 602 20.14 -6.76 7.45
C LEU A 602 20.84 -5.45 7.01
N ILE A 603 20.64 -5.07 5.75
CA ILE A 603 20.95 -3.73 5.25
C ILE A 603 19.72 -2.84 5.48
N GLY A 604 18.54 -3.27 5.03
CA GLY A 604 17.29 -2.56 5.30
C GLY A 604 16.06 -3.24 4.70
N ILE A 605 14.88 -2.68 4.98
CA ILE A 605 13.58 -3.20 4.52
C ILE A 605 12.78 -2.07 3.88
N MET A 606 12.48 -2.20 2.60
CA MET A 606 11.57 -1.31 1.91
C MET A 606 10.17 -1.92 1.92
N HIS A 607 9.17 -1.16 2.39
CA HIS A 607 7.78 -1.58 2.34
C HIS A 607 7.11 -1.02 1.07
N PHE A 608 6.45 -1.90 0.32
CA PHE A 608 5.51 -1.51 -0.73
C PHE A 608 4.12 -1.42 -0.07
N ASP A 609 3.93 -0.42 0.79
CA ASP A 609 2.66 -0.22 1.46
C ASP A 609 1.53 0.14 0.46
N LYS A 610 0.29 0.13 0.97
CA LYS A 610 -0.90 0.34 0.14
C LYS A 610 -0.95 1.75 -0.43
N ASP A 611 -0.44 2.75 0.29
CA ASP A 611 -0.50 4.16 -0.13
C ASP A 611 0.52 4.42 -1.24
N PHE A 612 1.75 3.90 -1.11
CA PHE A 612 2.77 3.89 -2.15
C PHE A 612 2.29 3.21 -3.44
N LEU A 613 1.70 2.01 -3.33
CA LEU A 613 1.18 1.30 -4.51
C LEU A 613 -0.08 1.97 -5.08
N HIS A 614 -0.87 2.63 -4.25
CA HIS A 614 -2.02 3.44 -4.66
C HIS A 614 -1.58 4.65 -5.47
N ASP A 615 -0.57 5.39 -5.01
CA ASP A 615 -0.03 6.56 -5.71
C ASP A 615 0.62 6.21 -7.04
N LEU A 616 1.19 5.00 -7.13
CA LEU A 616 1.70 4.45 -8.40
C LEU A 616 0.61 3.86 -9.30
N CYS A 617 -0.64 3.82 -8.83
CA CYS A 617 -1.82 3.29 -9.51
C CYS A 617 -1.69 1.82 -9.96
N ALA A 618 -0.78 1.04 -9.35
CA ALA A 618 -0.55 -0.36 -9.71
C ALA A 618 0.31 -1.13 -8.70
N ASN A 619 0.01 -2.43 -8.57
CA ASN A 619 0.78 -3.35 -7.73
C ASN A 619 2.14 -3.71 -8.35
N TYR A 620 3.14 -3.95 -7.49
CA TYR A 620 4.36 -4.64 -7.88
C TYR A 620 4.12 -6.16 -7.89
N MET A 621 4.29 -6.80 -9.05
CA MET A 621 4.04 -8.23 -9.22
C MET A 621 5.28 -9.01 -9.66
N VAL A 622 5.29 -10.31 -9.40
CA VAL A 622 6.28 -11.25 -9.91
C VAL A 622 5.59 -12.45 -10.54
N VAL A 623 6.08 -12.88 -11.70
CA VAL A 623 5.58 -14.06 -12.42
C VAL A 623 6.74 -14.83 -13.04
N ARG A 624 6.60 -16.13 -13.26
CA ARG A 624 7.63 -16.87 -14.02
C ARG A 624 7.67 -16.37 -15.46
N VAL A 625 8.87 -16.17 -16.01
CA VAL A 625 9.03 -15.68 -17.40
C VAL A 625 8.26 -16.55 -18.41
N GLN A 626 8.31 -17.87 -18.25
CA GLN A 626 7.62 -18.79 -19.16
C GLN A 626 6.08 -18.61 -19.11
N LYS A 627 5.50 -18.35 -17.93
CA LYS A 627 4.05 -18.08 -17.81
C LYS A 627 3.68 -16.79 -18.53
N LEU A 628 4.45 -15.72 -18.35
CA LEU A 628 4.23 -14.45 -19.05
C LEU A 628 4.24 -14.63 -20.58
N VAL A 629 5.20 -15.40 -21.10
CA VAL A 629 5.25 -15.73 -22.53
C VAL A 629 4.05 -16.58 -22.96
N ASP A 630 3.66 -17.58 -22.17
CA ASP A 630 2.52 -18.43 -22.49
C ASP A 630 1.21 -17.61 -22.57
N MET A 631 1.05 -16.62 -21.69
CA MET A 631 -0.05 -15.66 -21.70
C MET A 631 -0.02 -14.77 -22.96
N LEU A 632 1.12 -14.14 -23.27
CA LEU A 632 1.26 -13.34 -24.49
C LEU A 632 0.98 -14.16 -25.75
N GLN A 633 1.48 -15.40 -25.81
CA GLN A 633 1.19 -16.30 -26.93
C GLN A 633 -0.29 -16.70 -27.01
N ALA A 634 -0.98 -16.81 -25.87
CA ALA A 634 -2.42 -17.08 -25.86
C ALA A 634 -3.18 -15.90 -26.49
N LEU A 635 -2.84 -14.67 -26.11
CA LEU A 635 -3.42 -13.45 -26.67
C LEU A 635 -3.17 -13.32 -28.18
N ILE A 636 -1.93 -13.55 -28.63
CA ILE A 636 -1.55 -13.56 -30.06
C ILE A 636 -2.39 -14.57 -30.86
N ARG A 637 -2.63 -15.76 -30.31
CA ARG A 637 -3.48 -16.79 -30.95
C ARG A 637 -4.94 -16.39 -31.00
N GLU A 638 -5.45 -15.82 -29.91
CA GLU A 638 -6.85 -15.40 -29.80
C GLU A 638 -7.20 -14.28 -30.79
N ASP A 639 -6.32 -13.29 -30.93
CA ASP A 639 -6.51 -12.19 -31.89
C ASP A 639 -6.13 -12.53 -33.34
N GLY A 640 -5.72 -13.79 -33.60
CA GLY A 640 -5.45 -14.31 -34.94
C GLY A 640 -4.20 -13.72 -35.61
N VAL A 641 -3.19 -13.33 -34.83
CA VAL A 641 -1.89 -12.88 -35.36
C VAL A 641 -1.15 -14.05 -35.98
N ASN A 642 -0.66 -13.88 -37.20
CA ASN A 642 0.06 -14.94 -37.92
C ASN A 642 1.50 -15.05 -37.38
N VAL A 643 1.99 -16.27 -37.16
CA VAL A 643 3.36 -16.53 -36.70
C VAL A 643 4.04 -17.46 -37.71
N LEU A 644 5.07 -16.96 -38.37
CA LEU A 644 5.87 -17.68 -39.36
C LEU A 644 7.20 -18.12 -38.74
N SER A 645 7.54 -19.39 -38.91
CA SER A 645 8.83 -19.94 -38.52
C SER A 645 9.80 -19.83 -39.69
N ALA A 646 10.62 -18.78 -39.72
CA ALA A 646 11.61 -18.53 -40.77
C ALA A 646 12.73 -17.61 -40.26
N THR A 647 13.92 -17.74 -40.84
CA THR A 647 15.03 -16.83 -40.55
C THR A 647 14.98 -15.64 -41.50
N VAL A 648 14.97 -14.41 -40.96
CA VAL A 648 15.14 -13.20 -41.77
C VAL A 648 16.62 -13.04 -42.11
N THR A 649 16.95 -13.02 -43.40
CA THR A 649 18.33 -12.91 -43.90
C THR A 649 18.68 -11.48 -44.29
N THR A 650 17.74 -10.73 -44.87
CA THR A 650 17.93 -9.32 -45.22
C THR A 650 16.65 -8.51 -44.99
N MET A 651 16.83 -7.23 -44.72
CA MET A 651 15.73 -6.24 -44.69
C MET A 651 16.07 -5.06 -45.59
N HIS A 652 15.05 -4.58 -46.29
CA HIS A 652 15.14 -3.37 -47.10
C HIS A 652 13.96 -2.47 -46.78
N SER A 653 14.22 -1.17 -46.74
CA SER A 653 13.21 -0.17 -46.46
C SER A 653 13.35 1.00 -47.43
N SER A 654 12.21 1.52 -47.84
CA SER A 654 12.06 2.72 -48.64
C SER A 654 10.96 3.61 -48.03
N PRO A 655 10.83 4.87 -48.47
CA PRO A 655 9.73 5.74 -48.05
C PRO A 655 8.34 5.19 -48.40
N ASP A 656 8.24 4.23 -49.31
CA ASP A 656 6.96 3.66 -49.76
C ASP A 656 6.65 2.31 -49.09
N ASN A 657 7.64 1.44 -48.91
CA ASN A 657 7.45 0.10 -48.33
C ASN A 657 8.67 -0.41 -47.56
N ALA A 658 8.44 -1.43 -46.73
CA ALA A 658 9.51 -2.21 -46.11
C ALA A 658 9.34 -3.69 -46.44
N THR A 659 10.46 -4.39 -46.62
CA THR A 659 10.49 -5.79 -47.04
C THR A 659 11.53 -6.59 -46.28
N ILE A 660 11.22 -7.85 -46.02
CA ILE A 660 12.15 -8.83 -45.46
C ILE A 660 12.35 -9.98 -46.46
N THR A 661 13.55 -10.56 -46.49
CA THR A 661 13.86 -11.79 -47.23
C THR A 661 14.07 -12.92 -46.25
N LEU A 662 13.38 -14.04 -46.45
CA LEU A 662 13.48 -15.25 -45.64
C LEU A 662 14.62 -16.16 -46.14
N ASP A 663 14.99 -17.16 -45.34
CA ASP A 663 16.02 -18.15 -45.64
C ASP A 663 15.69 -19.06 -46.83
N ASP A 664 14.41 -19.24 -47.15
CA ASP A 664 13.95 -19.93 -48.36
C ASP A 664 13.95 -19.04 -49.63
N GLY A 665 14.34 -17.77 -49.50
CA GLY A 665 14.37 -16.77 -50.56
C GLY A 665 13.03 -16.06 -50.79
N GLN A 666 11.98 -16.36 -50.04
CA GLN A 666 10.71 -15.64 -50.10
C GLN A 666 10.87 -14.20 -49.60
N THR A 667 10.29 -13.24 -50.31
CA THR A 667 10.22 -11.83 -49.87
C THR A 667 8.83 -11.51 -49.36
N LEU A 668 8.74 -10.92 -48.16
CA LEU A 668 7.50 -10.43 -47.58
C LEU A 668 7.54 -8.90 -47.49
N SER A 669 6.46 -8.23 -47.92
CA SER A 669 6.31 -6.78 -47.83
C SER A 669 5.36 -6.37 -46.72
N ALA A 670 5.67 -5.25 -46.05
CA ALA A 670 4.90 -4.60 -45.01
C ALA A 670 4.87 -3.08 -45.23
N ASP A 671 3.93 -2.42 -44.55
CA ASP A 671 3.91 -0.97 -44.41
C ASP A 671 5.09 -0.49 -43.59
N PHE A 672 5.42 -1.16 -42.48
CA PHE A 672 6.65 -0.95 -41.74
C PHE A 672 7.05 -2.22 -40.97
N LEU A 673 8.29 -2.26 -40.51
CA LEU A 673 8.88 -3.38 -39.77
C LEU A 673 9.17 -2.97 -38.32
N VAL A 674 8.93 -3.91 -37.41
CA VAL A 674 9.37 -3.81 -36.01
C VAL A 674 10.38 -4.91 -35.74
N CYS A 675 11.58 -4.53 -35.35
CA CYS A 675 12.71 -5.42 -35.10
C CYS A 675 12.83 -5.68 -33.60
N ALA A 676 12.59 -6.93 -33.20
CA ALA A 676 12.53 -7.39 -31.82
C ALA A 676 13.26 -8.75 -31.65
N ASP A 677 14.32 -8.98 -32.42
CA ASP A 677 15.04 -10.25 -32.55
C ASP A 677 16.03 -10.52 -31.41
N GLY A 678 16.12 -9.59 -30.45
CA GLY A 678 16.74 -9.76 -29.14
C GLY A 678 18.11 -9.11 -29.02
N TYR A 679 18.81 -9.43 -27.93
CA TYR A 679 20.10 -8.88 -27.55
C TYR A 679 21.14 -8.92 -28.69
N ASP A 680 21.20 -10.03 -29.44
CA ASP A 680 22.16 -10.26 -30.54
C ASP A 680 21.65 -9.72 -31.89
N SER A 681 20.84 -8.66 -31.88
CA SER A 681 20.19 -8.14 -33.09
C SER A 681 21.21 -7.66 -34.12
N THR A 682 21.25 -8.35 -35.26
CA THR A 682 22.08 -7.95 -36.41
C THR A 682 21.47 -6.78 -37.18
N PHE A 683 20.30 -6.30 -36.76
CA PHE A 683 19.55 -5.25 -37.44
C PHE A 683 19.76 -3.86 -36.84
N ARG A 684 20.51 -3.75 -35.74
CA ARG A 684 20.97 -2.47 -35.16
C ARG A 684 21.71 -1.63 -36.20
N SER A 685 22.68 -2.23 -36.88
CA SER A 685 23.49 -1.55 -37.91
C SER A 685 22.68 -1.07 -39.12
N ILE A 686 21.55 -1.72 -39.41
CA ILE A 686 20.63 -1.27 -40.47
C ILE A 686 19.93 0.04 -40.06
N VAL A 687 19.61 0.18 -38.77
CA VAL A 687 18.92 1.34 -38.23
C VAL A 687 19.87 2.51 -37.99
N THR A 688 21.00 2.27 -37.34
CA THR A 688 21.98 3.30 -36.96
C THR A 688 22.92 3.69 -38.12
N GLY A 689 23.06 2.84 -39.13
CA GLY A 689 24.03 3.04 -40.22
C GLY A 689 25.50 2.87 -39.80
N VAL A 690 25.75 2.49 -38.55
CA VAL A 690 27.07 2.24 -37.97
C VAL A 690 27.18 0.74 -37.73
N GLU A 691 28.25 0.10 -38.22
CA GLU A 691 28.56 -1.27 -37.79
C GLU A 691 28.79 -1.22 -36.27
N ASP A 692 28.18 -2.14 -35.50
CA ASP A 692 28.42 -2.23 -34.05
C ASP A 692 29.95 -2.35 -33.84
N ASP A 693 30.61 -1.22 -33.56
CA ASP A 693 32.05 -1.19 -33.37
C ASP A 693 32.32 -1.72 -31.97
N ASP A 694 33.06 -2.83 -31.89
CA ASP A 694 33.53 -3.43 -30.64
C ASP A 694 34.50 -2.49 -29.88
N ASP A 695 34.85 -1.33 -30.46
CA ASP A 695 35.66 -0.26 -29.86
C ASP A 695 34.83 0.57 -28.85
N LEU A 696 34.35 -0.11 -27.81
CA LEU A 696 34.00 0.52 -26.55
C LEU A 696 35.32 0.95 -25.89
N ASP A 697 35.57 2.26 -25.76
CA ASP A 697 36.76 2.88 -25.15
C ASP A 697 37.05 2.44 -23.69
N THR A 698 36.32 1.46 -23.16
CA THR A 698 36.49 0.82 -21.87
C THR A 698 36.10 -0.64 -22.04
N PRO A 699 36.90 -1.64 -21.61
CA PRO A 699 36.53 -3.04 -21.80
C PRO A 699 35.16 -3.26 -21.17
N PRO A 700 34.17 -3.73 -21.94
CA PRO A 700 32.85 -3.93 -21.36
C PRO A 700 32.99 -4.99 -20.28
N LYS A 701 32.58 -4.65 -19.06
CA LYS A 701 32.50 -5.66 -18.00
C LYS A 701 31.48 -6.69 -18.46
N ALA A 702 31.97 -7.91 -18.70
CA ALA A 702 31.09 -9.04 -18.94
C ALA A 702 30.41 -9.39 -17.62
N HIS A 703 29.14 -9.75 -17.68
CA HIS A 703 28.33 -10.07 -16.51
C HIS A 703 27.72 -11.45 -16.68
N LEU A 704 27.83 -12.28 -15.65
CA LEU A 704 27.22 -13.59 -15.59
C LEU A 704 25.87 -13.47 -14.90
N ILE A 705 24.80 -13.79 -15.63
CA ILE A 705 23.46 -13.93 -15.07
C ILE A 705 23.16 -15.42 -14.93
N THR A 706 22.80 -15.83 -13.72
CA THR A 706 22.52 -17.22 -13.36
C THR A 706 21.14 -17.32 -12.76
N THR A 707 20.33 -18.26 -13.26
CA THR A 707 18.97 -18.52 -12.78
C THR A 707 18.76 -20.01 -12.51
N PHE A 708 18.02 -20.31 -11.45
CA PHE A 708 17.54 -21.66 -11.16
C PHE A 708 16.33 -21.62 -10.23
N ILE A 709 15.57 -22.70 -10.22
CA ILE A 709 14.40 -22.86 -9.34
C ILE A 709 14.58 -24.07 -8.45
N LEU A 710 14.12 -23.96 -7.21
CA LEU A 710 14.16 -25.04 -6.22
C LEU A 710 12.73 -25.33 -5.73
N PRO A 711 12.29 -26.61 -5.72
CA PRO A 711 11.04 -27.00 -5.10
C PRO A 711 11.02 -26.69 -3.59
N MET A 712 9.92 -26.13 -3.08
CA MET A 712 9.80 -25.76 -1.67
C MET A 712 9.88 -26.95 -0.71
N ASP A 713 9.47 -28.15 -1.13
CA ASP A 713 9.60 -29.39 -0.35
C ASP A 713 11.07 -29.83 -0.16
N VAL A 714 11.95 -29.49 -1.10
CA VAL A 714 13.40 -29.67 -0.95
C VAL A 714 13.96 -28.63 0.02
N ILE A 715 13.56 -27.37 -0.10
CA ILE A 715 14.02 -26.26 0.76
C ILE A 715 13.61 -26.50 2.23
N ARG A 716 12.39 -27.00 2.48
CA ARG A 716 11.88 -27.32 3.82
C ARG A 716 12.70 -28.36 4.58
N GLN A 717 13.53 -29.14 3.89
CA GLN A 717 14.43 -30.12 4.53
C GLN A 717 15.69 -29.45 5.09
N GLU A 718 16.04 -28.25 4.62
CA GLU A 718 17.20 -27.50 5.08
C GLU A 718 16.85 -26.60 6.27
N LYS A 719 17.46 -26.88 7.42
CA LYS A 719 17.18 -26.14 8.67
C LYS A 719 17.53 -24.65 8.57
N VAL A 720 18.58 -24.31 7.82
CA VAL A 720 19.03 -22.92 7.64
C VAL A 720 18.09 -22.11 6.73
N LEU A 721 17.25 -22.78 5.93
CA LEU A 721 16.33 -22.15 4.98
C LEU A 721 14.87 -22.11 5.46
N GLN A 722 14.58 -22.49 6.71
CA GLN A 722 13.20 -22.53 7.22
C GLN A 722 12.50 -21.18 7.07
N TYR A 723 13.23 -20.08 7.30
CA TYR A 723 12.73 -18.72 7.11
C TYR A 723 12.15 -18.52 5.70
N ASN A 724 12.85 -19.00 4.66
CA ASN A 724 12.43 -18.88 3.26
C ASN A 724 11.20 -19.73 2.90
N THR A 725 10.70 -20.57 3.81
CA THR A 725 9.53 -21.42 3.59
C THR A 725 8.27 -20.91 4.29
N ASP A 726 8.38 -19.86 5.11
CA ASP A 726 7.25 -19.21 5.78
C ASP A 726 6.35 -18.49 4.75
N PRO A 727 5.02 -18.69 4.77
CA PRO A 727 4.07 -17.97 3.91
C PRO A 727 4.21 -16.45 3.94
N ALA A 728 4.57 -15.87 5.09
CA ALA A 728 4.80 -14.43 5.22
C ALA A 728 5.97 -13.93 4.35
N GLN A 729 6.87 -14.82 3.93
CA GLN A 729 8.03 -14.50 3.10
C GLN A 729 7.75 -14.61 1.60
N TRP A 730 6.59 -15.14 1.18
CA TRP A 730 6.31 -15.32 -0.25
C TRP A 730 5.98 -14.01 -0.97
N GLN A 731 5.52 -13.00 -0.22
CA GLN A 731 5.30 -11.63 -0.69
C GLN A 731 6.50 -10.70 -0.42
N VAL A 732 7.64 -11.27 -0.03
CA VAL A 732 8.87 -10.52 0.26
C VAL A 732 9.89 -10.79 -0.82
N TRP A 733 10.31 -9.74 -1.52
CA TRP A 733 11.47 -9.81 -2.42
C TRP A 733 12.74 -9.78 -1.58
N GLN A 734 13.54 -10.85 -1.61
CA GLN A 734 14.75 -10.95 -0.79
C GLN A 734 16.00 -10.73 -1.64
N VAL A 735 16.88 -9.82 -1.21
CA VAL A 735 18.11 -9.47 -1.90
C VAL A 735 19.31 -9.66 -0.98
N TRP A 736 20.35 -10.33 -1.49
CA TRP A 736 21.67 -10.38 -0.86
C TRP A 736 22.68 -9.65 -1.72
N ASN A 737 23.25 -8.60 -1.15
CA ASN A 737 24.23 -7.73 -1.78
C ASN A 737 25.65 -8.15 -1.37
N GLY A 738 26.45 -8.60 -2.33
CA GLY A 738 27.80 -9.15 -2.16
C GLY A 738 28.88 -8.42 -2.98
N PRO A 739 30.18 -8.61 -2.70
CA PRO A 739 31.27 -8.03 -3.49
C PRO A 739 31.29 -8.72 -4.85
N GLY A 740 31.07 -7.97 -5.93
CA GLY A 740 30.98 -8.52 -7.28
C GLY A 740 29.70 -9.31 -7.58
N PHE A 741 28.71 -9.39 -6.68
CA PHE A 741 27.48 -10.16 -6.91
C PHE A 741 26.23 -9.61 -6.21
N ILE A 742 25.06 -9.94 -6.75
CA ILE A 742 23.74 -9.74 -6.12
C ILE A 742 22.89 -11.01 -6.32
N PHE A 743 22.24 -11.49 -5.26
CA PHE A 743 21.26 -12.56 -5.31
C PHE A 743 19.85 -12.04 -5.04
N HIS A 744 18.89 -12.51 -5.82
CA HIS A 744 17.47 -12.23 -5.68
C HIS A 744 16.74 -13.56 -5.46
N LEU A 745 15.97 -13.65 -4.38
CA LEU A 745 15.12 -14.80 -4.04
C LEU A 745 13.67 -14.36 -4.03
N ASN A 746 12.83 -15.14 -4.72
CA ASN A 746 11.45 -14.78 -4.97
C ASN A 746 10.57 -16.05 -5.01
N ALA A 747 9.34 -15.98 -4.52
CA ALA A 747 8.38 -17.08 -4.53
C ALA A 747 7.21 -16.81 -5.49
N PRO A 748 7.43 -16.86 -6.82
CA PRO A 748 6.42 -16.45 -7.82
C PRO A 748 5.17 -17.35 -7.85
N GLU A 749 5.21 -18.49 -7.18
CA GLU A 749 4.08 -19.41 -7.04
C GLU A 749 3.92 -19.86 -5.56
N GLY A 750 4.27 -18.98 -4.62
CA GLY A 750 4.14 -19.20 -3.18
C GLY A 750 4.80 -20.50 -2.71
N ASP A 751 3.96 -21.46 -2.31
CA ASP A 751 4.36 -22.70 -1.64
C ASP A 751 5.01 -23.77 -2.54
N LYS A 752 5.11 -23.52 -3.86
CA LYS A 752 5.59 -24.50 -4.84
C LYS A 752 7.09 -24.43 -5.10
N TYR A 753 7.59 -23.25 -5.44
CA TYR A 753 8.97 -23.06 -5.88
C TYR A 753 9.55 -21.74 -5.37
N LEU A 754 10.83 -21.77 -5.04
CA LEU A 754 11.66 -20.58 -4.89
C LEU A 754 12.46 -20.38 -6.18
N SER A 755 12.43 -19.17 -6.73
CA SER A 755 13.27 -18.76 -7.86
C SER A 755 14.46 -17.95 -7.35
N ILE A 756 15.64 -18.31 -7.83
CA ILE A 756 16.90 -17.67 -7.49
C ILE A 756 17.49 -17.08 -8.77
N THR A 757 17.80 -15.79 -8.73
CA THR A 757 18.56 -15.08 -9.77
C THR A 757 19.81 -14.49 -9.14
N MET A 758 20.98 -14.80 -9.71
CA MET A 758 22.26 -14.23 -9.34
C MET A 758 22.80 -13.42 -10.52
N SER A 759 23.24 -12.21 -10.23
CA SER A 759 23.96 -11.34 -11.16
C SER A 759 25.36 -11.14 -10.61
N SER A 760 26.40 -11.45 -11.37
CA SER A 760 27.81 -11.34 -10.93
C SER A 760 28.71 -10.81 -12.04
N ASP A 761 29.82 -10.20 -11.67
CA ASP A 761 30.87 -9.82 -12.64
C ASP A 761 31.53 -11.09 -13.21
N TYR A 762 31.74 -11.13 -14.53
CA TYR A 762 32.34 -12.26 -15.22
C TYR A 762 33.77 -11.93 -15.65
N ASN A 763 34.73 -12.46 -14.88
CA ASN A 763 36.16 -12.26 -15.11
C ASN A 763 36.81 -13.40 -15.91
N GLY A 764 36.02 -14.36 -16.39
CA GLY A 764 36.49 -15.48 -17.20
C GLY A 764 36.63 -15.14 -18.69
N GLU A 765 37.34 -15.98 -19.44
CA GLU A 765 37.32 -15.93 -20.90
C GLU A 765 35.89 -16.22 -21.40
N ILE A 766 35.32 -15.34 -22.21
CA ILE A 766 34.00 -15.54 -22.85
C ILE A 766 34.18 -16.60 -23.94
N ARG A 767 33.64 -17.80 -23.74
CA ARG A 767 33.75 -18.89 -24.70
C ARG A 767 32.62 -18.82 -25.72
N PRO A 768 32.83 -19.33 -26.96
CA PRO A 768 31.76 -19.42 -27.94
C PRO A 768 30.52 -20.14 -27.38
N GLY A 769 29.39 -19.44 -27.33
CA GLY A 769 28.13 -19.95 -26.81
C GLY A 769 27.83 -19.62 -25.34
N ASP A 770 28.77 -19.01 -24.60
CA ASP A 770 28.51 -18.50 -23.24
C ASP A 770 27.50 -17.35 -23.25
N GLU A 771 27.42 -16.64 -24.38
CA GLU A 771 26.42 -15.61 -24.65
C GLU A 771 25.03 -16.19 -24.97
N VAL A 772 24.78 -17.47 -24.77
CA VAL A 772 23.44 -18.05 -24.90
C VAL A 772 23.09 -18.76 -23.61
N TRP A 773 21.83 -18.63 -23.18
CA TRP A 773 21.30 -19.37 -22.04
C TRP A 773 21.62 -20.87 -22.15
N SER A 774 22.47 -21.36 -21.25
CA SER A 774 22.92 -22.74 -21.21
C SER A 774 22.92 -23.29 -19.78
N ASN A 775 22.51 -24.55 -19.65
CA ASN A 775 22.45 -25.24 -18.37
C ASN A 775 23.78 -25.99 -18.15
N ARG A 776 24.58 -25.55 -17.17
CA ARG A 776 25.93 -26.05 -16.90
C ARG A 776 26.17 -26.20 -15.40
N PRO A 777 27.13 -27.03 -14.95
CA PRO A 777 27.52 -27.09 -13.53
C PRO A 777 28.01 -25.72 -13.03
N LEU A 778 27.83 -25.43 -11.74
CA LEU A 778 28.32 -24.19 -11.10
C LEU A 778 29.83 -23.97 -11.36
N GLU A 779 30.63 -25.03 -11.25
CA GLU A 779 32.08 -25.03 -11.48
C GLU A 779 32.49 -24.56 -12.89
N TYR A 780 31.64 -24.79 -13.90
CA TYR A 780 31.92 -24.35 -15.27
C TYR A 780 32.07 -22.84 -15.39
N TRP A 781 31.29 -22.12 -14.57
CA TRP A 781 31.19 -20.67 -14.55
C TRP A 781 32.18 -20.00 -13.58
N GLY A 782 32.95 -20.79 -12.82
CA GLY A 782 33.93 -20.25 -11.87
C GLY A 782 33.30 -19.52 -10.67
N ILE A 783 32.08 -19.88 -10.29
CA ILE A 783 31.39 -19.28 -9.12
C ILE A 783 32.03 -19.83 -7.84
N ASP A 784 32.75 -18.98 -7.12
CA ASP A 784 33.28 -19.30 -5.79
C ASP A 784 32.19 -19.08 -4.73
N VAL A 785 31.98 -20.07 -3.88
CA VAL A 785 30.93 -20.08 -2.85
C VAL A 785 31.49 -19.91 -1.44
N GLU A 786 32.82 -19.87 -1.25
CA GLU A 786 33.44 -19.86 0.07
C GLU A 786 33.05 -18.62 0.90
N ASP A 787 32.89 -17.46 0.25
CA ASP A 787 32.62 -16.19 0.92
C ASP A 787 31.13 -15.84 1.07
N TYR A 788 30.23 -16.75 0.67
CA TYR A 788 28.78 -16.51 0.78
C TYR A 788 28.24 -16.82 2.18
N GLU A 789 27.19 -16.12 2.57
CA GLU A 789 26.49 -16.42 3.82
C GLU A 789 25.82 -17.82 3.78
N PRO A 790 25.63 -18.48 4.95
CA PRO A 790 25.18 -19.87 5.04
C PRO A 790 23.92 -20.27 4.24
N ARG A 791 22.91 -19.40 4.12
CA ARG A 791 21.67 -19.65 3.35
C ARG A 791 21.94 -19.68 1.85
N ILE A 792 22.75 -18.76 1.33
CA ILE A 792 23.14 -18.76 -0.08
C ILE A 792 23.91 -20.04 -0.41
N LYS A 793 24.86 -20.44 0.45
CA LYS A 793 25.60 -21.71 0.32
C LYS A 793 24.66 -22.91 0.28
N ALA A 794 23.67 -22.95 1.18
CA ALA A 794 22.67 -24.02 1.21
C ALA A 794 21.87 -24.07 -0.09
N LEU A 795 21.35 -22.93 -0.59
CA LEU A 795 20.60 -22.86 -1.84
C LEU A 795 21.42 -23.37 -3.04
N LEU A 796 22.69 -22.97 -3.15
CA LEU A 796 23.57 -23.42 -4.23
C LEU A 796 23.89 -24.91 -4.11
N SER A 797 24.02 -25.46 -2.90
CA SER A 797 24.27 -26.89 -2.68
C SER A 797 23.09 -27.79 -3.10
N LEU A 798 21.87 -27.25 -3.12
CA LEU A 798 20.66 -27.96 -3.52
C LEU A 798 20.53 -28.08 -5.05
N THR A 799 21.38 -27.41 -5.82
CA THR A 799 21.40 -27.52 -7.29
C THR A 799 22.76 -27.99 -7.81
N LYS A 800 22.74 -28.89 -8.80
CA LYS A 800 23.94 -29.36 -9.48
C LYS A 800 24.23 -28.61 -10.78
N TYR A 801 23.20 -28.02 -11.39
CA TYR A 801 23.29 -27.32 -12.66
C TYR A 801 22.50 -26.04 -12.58
N VAL A 802 23.05 -24.98 -13.17
CA VAL A 802 22.42 -23.67 -13.23
C VAL A 802 22.32 -23.20 -14.67
N THR A 803 21.25 -22.45 -14.95
CA THR A 803 21.04 -21.87 -16.27
C THR A 803 21.63 -20.47 -16.28
N SER A 804 22.72 -20.29 -17.03
CA SER A 804 23.43 -19.01 -17.07
C SER A 804 23.70 -18.55 -18.50
N ARG A 805 23.96 -17.24 -18.64
CA ARG A 805 24.40 -16.56 -19.85
C ARG A 805 25.37 -15.43 -19.45
N VAL A 806 26.38 -15.18 -20.28
CA VAL A 806 27.21 -13.97 -20.22
C VAL A 806 26.54 -12.86 -21.04
N LEU A 807 26.42 -11.69 -20.44
CA LEU A 807 25.92 -10.46 -21.05
C LEU A 807 27.01 -9.38 -21.02
N ILE A 808 27.03 -8.54 -22.03
CA ILE A 808 27.97 -7.44 -22.20
C ILE A 808 27.15 -6.14 -22.12
N SER A 809 27.53 -5.20 -21.26
CA SER A 809 26.84 -3.90 -21.21
C SER A 809 27.04 -3.17 -22.54
N ARG A 810 25.95 -2.69 -23.15
CA ARG A 810 25.98 -1.87 -24.38
C ARG A 810 25.45 -0.47 -24.09
N PRO A 811 25.97 0.58 -24.75
CA PRO A 811 25.40 1.92 -24.64
C PRO A 811 23.99 1.96 -25.23
N ALA A 812 23.23 2.98 -24.86
CA ALA A 812 21.95 3.25 -25.49
C ALA A 812 22.16 3.62 -26.96
N LEU A 813 21.22 3.21 -27.82
CA LEU A 813 21.23 3.62 -29.22
C LEU A 813 20.79 5.08 -29.34
N ASP A 814 21.47 5.83 -30.21
CA ASP A 814 21.05 7.18 -30.59
C ASP A 814 19.78 7.13 -31.46
N ASP A 815 19.69 6.14 -32.35
CA ASP A 815 18.57 5.96 -33.27
C ASP A 815 17.83 4.65 -32.97
N LEU A 816 16.52 4.75 -32.73
CA LEU A 816 15.59 3.63 -32.58
C LEU A 816 14.83 3.36 -33.87
N VAL A 817 14.82 4.31 -34.80
CA VAL A 817 14.12 4.27 -36.08
C VAL A 817 15.11 4.60 -37.19
N CYS A 818 15.02 3.84 -38.28
CA CYS A 818 15.94 4.04 -39.40
C CYS A 818 15.58 5.34 -40.14
N GLU A 819 16.58 6.21 -40.36
CA GLU A 819 16.39 7.53 -40.96
C GLU A 819 15.73 7.43 -42.36
N ASN A 820 14.68 8.23 -42.60
CA ASN A 820 13.89 8.24 -43.86
C ASN A 820 13.31 6.87 -44.27
N SER A 821 13.09 5.99 -43.31
CA SER A 821 12.80 4.58 -43.51
C SER A 821 11.64 4.14 -42.59
N LYS A 822 11.13 2.91 -42.79
CA LYS A 822 9.97 2.33 -42.09
C LYS A 822 10.37 1.13 -41.24
N ILE A 823 11.44 1.27 -40.47
CA ILE A 823 11.96 0.22 -39.57
C ILE A 823 12.16 0.83 -38.18
N ALA A 824 11.66 0.15 -37.15
CA ALA A 824 11.86 0.53 -35.74
C ALA A 824 12.41 -0.65 -34.92
N LEU A 825 13.31 -0.39 -33.99
CA LEU A 825 13.80 -1.34 -32.98
C LEU A 825 12.99 -1.21 -31.68
N VAL A 826 12.75 -2.35 -31.03
CA VAL A 826 12.07 -2.45 -29.73
C VAL A 826 12.73 -3.48 -28.82
N GLY A 827 12.55 -3.35 -27.51
CA GLY A 827 13.05 -4.30 -26.52
C GLY A 827 14.57 -4.52 -26.58
N ASP A 828 15.04 -5.72 -26.24
CA ASP A 828 16.47 -6.06 -26.25
C ASP A 828 17.18 -5.84 -27.61
N ALA A 829 16.44 -5.72 -28.73
CA ALA A 829 17.03 -5.36 -30.03
C ALA A 829 17.38 -3.87 -30.14
N ALA A 830 16.67 -3.01 -29.40
CA ALA A 830 16.99 -1.59 -29.24
C ALA A 830 17.92 -1.37 -28.04
N HIS A 831 17.52 -1.85 -26.86
CA HIS A 831 18.12 -1.48 -25.57
C HIS A 831 18.30 -2.71 -24.69
N PRO A 832 19.45 -3.39 -24.81
CA PRO A 832 19.72 -4.56 -24.01
C PRO A 832 20.14 -4.12 -22.60
N ILE A 833 19.19 -4.12 -21.68
CA ILE A 833 19.41 -3.75 -20.27
C ILE A 833 19.86 -4.99 -19.48
N LEU A 834 20.82 -4.84 -18.58
CA LEU A 834 21.21 -5.94 -17.70
C LEU A 834 20.05 -6.19 -16.71
N PRO A 835 19.82 -7.43 -16.26
CA PRO A 835 18.74 -7.70 -15.32
C PRO A 835 19.12 -7.32 -13.88
N ALA A 836 19.67 -6.12 -13.66
CA ALA A 836 20.14 -5.65 -12.35
C ALA A 836 19.09 -4.75 -11.66
N SER A 837 18.53 -3.80 -12.39
CA SER A 837 17.51 -2.85 -11.89
C SER A 837 16.06 -3.32 -12.06
N ASN A 838 15.83 -4.55 -12.53
CA ASN A 838 14.50 -5.14 -12.78
C ASN A 838 13.62 -4.44 -13.83
N HIS A 839 14.12 -3.44 -14.55
CA HIS A 839 13.37 -2.74 -15.60
C HIS A 839 13.46 -3.39 -16.99
N HIS A 840 14.31 -4.41 -17.15
CA HIS A 840 14.66 -4.99 -18.44
C HIS A 840 13.47 -5.53 -19.26
N LEU A 841 12.39 -6.01 -18.62
CA LEU A 841 11.18 -6.42 -19.35
C LEU A 841 10.20 -5.27 -19.52
N GLY A 842 10.00 -4.45 -18.50
CA GLY A 842 9.03 -3.35 -18.50
C GLY A 842 9.23 -2.40 -19.68
N ILE A 843 10.48 -2.12 -20.03
CA ILE A 843 10.82 -1.25 -21.16
C ILE A 843 10.32 -1.78 -22.52
N SER A 844 10.27 -3.10 -22.69
CA SER A 844 9.70 -3.72 -23.90
C SER A 844 8.18 -3.53 -23.99
N PHE A 845 7.48 -3.51 -22.85
CA PHE A 845 6.05 -3.21 -22.80
C PHE A 845 5.78 -1.71 -23.03
N GLU A 846 6.62 -0.83 -22.48
CA GLU A 846 6.55 0.61 -22.74
C GLU A 846 6.71 0.94 -24.24
N ASP A 847 7.64 0.28 -24.95
CA ASP A 847 7.80 0.44 -26.41
C ASP A 847 6.53 0.02 -27.15
N ALA A 848 6.00 -1.16 -26.80
CA ALA A 848 4.81 -1.72 -27.43
C ALA A 848 3.57 -0.83 -27.21
N GLU A 849 3.38 -0.31 -25.99
CA GLU A 849 2.27 0.58 -25.65
C GLU A 849 2.38 1.93 -26.35
N THR A 850 3.60 2.47 -26.46
CA THR A 850 3.86 3.72 -27.20
C THR A 850 3.49 3.56 -28.68
N LEU A 851 3.94 2.46 -29.30
CA LEU A 851 3.56 2.13 -30.68
C LEU A 851 2.03 1.96 -30.82
N ARG A 852 1.37 1.28 -29.89
CA ARG A 852 -0.10 1.14 -29.91
C ARG A 852 -0.79 2.50 -29.85
N CYS A 853 -0.46 3.35 -28.89
CA CYS A 853 -1.10 4.66 -28.73
C CYS A 853 -0.91 5.53 -29.97
N LEU A 854 0.30 5.63 -30.50
CA LEU A 854 0.57 6.38 -31.73
C LEU A 854 -0.20 5.82 -32.92
N PHE A 855 -0.05 4.53 -33.21
CA PHE A 855 -0.62 3.93 -34.42
C PHE A 855 -2.14 3.71 -34.34
N SER A 856 -2.74 3.69 -33.15
CA SER A 856 -4.21 3.73 -32.98
C SER A 856 -4.86 5.00 -33.56
N ARG A 857 -4.08 6.04 -33.84
CA ARG A 857 -4.55 7.34 -34.35
C ARG A 857 -4.27 7.54 -35.84
N ILE A 858 -3.67 6.55 -36.51
CA ILE A 858 -3.24 6.73 -37.89
C ILE A 858 -4.43 6.81 -38.85
N ARG A 859 -4.43 7.83 -39.72
CA ARG A 859 -5.47 8.08 -40.72
C ARG A 859 -4.99 7.86 -42.15
N HIS A 860 -3.70 8.06 -42.39
CA HIS A 860 -3.10 7.97 -43.72
C HIS A 860 -1.72 7.30 -43.65
N ARG A 861 -1.35 6.53 -44.69
CA ARG A 861 -0.09 5.75 -44.73
C ARG A 861 1.16 6.62 -44.82
N ASP A 862 1.04 7.86 -45.27
CA ASP A 862 2.13 8.84 -45.28
C ASP A 862 2.47 9.36 -43.86
N GLN A 863 1.63 9.08 -42.87
CA GLN A 863 1.91 9.41 -41.46
C GLN A 863 2.83 8.40 -40.77
N ILE A 864 3.12 7.25 -41.39
CA ILE A 864 3.92 6.18 -40.76
C ILE A 864 5.29 6.72 -40.31
N SER A 865 6.03 7.37 -41.19
CA SER A 865 7.35 7.91 -40.85
C SER A 865 7.28 8.96 -39.74
N ASN A 866 6.23 9.77 -39.70
CA ASN A 866 6.04 10.76 -38.63
C ASN A 866 5.74 10.08 -37.29
N PHE A 867 4.97 9.00 -37.27
CA PHE A 867 4.65 8.26 -36.04
C PHE A 867 5.81 7.40 -35.57
N LEU A 868 6.66 6.89 -36.47
CA LEU A 868 7.92 6.27 -36.08
C LEU A 868 8.90 7.30 -35.50
N ALA A 869 9.01 8.48 -36.12
CA ALA A 869 9.80 9.57 -35.55
C ALA A 869 9.27 10.01 -34.17
N ALA A 870 7.95 10.08 -33.99
CA ALA A 870 7.35 10.35 -32.68
C ALA A 870 7.65 9.24 -31.66
N TYR A 871 7.62 7.98 -32.07
CA TYR A 871 8.02 6.85 -31.23
C TYR A 871 9.46 7.02 -30.74
N GLU A 872 10.40 7.32 -31.64
CA GLU A 872 11.80 7.59 -31.28
C GLU A 872 11.92 8.81 -30.35
N GLU A 873 11.27 9.92 -30.67
CA GLU A 873 11.31 11.15 -29.87
C GLU A 873 10.83 10.92 -28.43
N ILE A 874 9.78 10.10 -28.25
CA ILE A 874 9.23 9.75 -26.94
C ILE A 874 10.13 8.74 -26.21
N ARG A 875 10.64 7.74 -26.93
CA ARG A 875 11.30 6.57 -26.31
C ARG A 875 12.79 6.74 -26.12
N GLN A 876 13.49 7.38 -27.05
CA GLN A 876 14.95 7.48 -27.00
C GLN A 876 15.45 8.09 -25.69
N PRO A 877 14.90 9.21 -25.18
CA PRO A 877 15.38 9.79 -23.91
C PRO A 877 15.12 8.85 -22.73
N ARG A 878 13.97 8.17 -22.71
CA ARG A 878 13.58 7.22 -21.67
C ARG A 878 14.46 5.97 -21.69
N VAL A 879 14.75 5.46 -22.88
CA VAL A 879 15.64 4.31 -23.10
C VAL A 879 17.07 4.64 -22.68
N ALA A 880 17.58 5.79 -23.11
CA ALA A 880 18.94 6.24 -22.77
C ALA A 880 19.12 6.38 -21.27
N HIS A 881 18.14 6.98 -20.59
CA HIS A 881 18.14 7.10 -19.13
C HIS A 881 18.15 5.72 -18.46
N LEU A 882 17.28 4.78 -18.86
CA LEU A 882 17.21 3.47 -18.20
C LEU A 882 18.43 2.58 -18.44
N VAL A 883 19.03 2.63 -19.63
CA VAL A 883 20.26 1.88 -19.92
C VAL A 883 21.41 2.39 -19.05
N GLU A 884 21.54 3.71 -18.92
CA GLU A 884 22.61 4.32 -18.11
C GLU A 884 22.35 4.15 -16.60
N PHE A 885 21.11 4.30 -16.16
CA PHE A 885 20.68 4.02 -14.80
C PHE A 885 21.02 2.57 -14.41
N ASP A 886 20.63 1.59 -15.22
CA ASP A 886 20.91 0.18 -14.92
C ASP A 886 22.41 -0.14 -14.88
N ARG A 887 23.20 0.46 -15.78
CA ARG A 887 24.65 0.35 -15.76
C ARG A 887 25.25 0.90 -14.46
N ASN A 888 24.82 2.07 -14.03
CA ASN A 888 25.30 2.70 -12.80
C ASN A 888 24.84 1.96 -11.54
N PHE A 889 23.59 1.52 -11.53
CA PHE A 889 23.04 0.67 -10.47
C PHE A 889 23.86 -0.62 -10.34
N HIS A 890 24.19 -1.27 -11.45
CA HIS A 890 24.99 -2.48 -11.47
C HIS A 890 26.39 -2.28 -10.88
N LEU A 891 27.07 -1.19 -11.27
CA LEU A 891 28.40 -0.85 -10.78
C LEU A 891 28.38 -0.51 -9.29
N THR A 892 27.38 0.24 -8.85
CA THR A 892 27.21 0.69 -7.47
C THR A 892 26.88 -0.49 -6.56
N MET A 893 25.93 -1.33 -6.95
CA MET A 893 25.46 -2.42 -6.10
C MET A 893 26.45 -3.59 -5.98
N LYS A 894 27.54 -3.63 -6.75
CA LYS A 894 28.51 -4.74 -6.72
C LYS A 894 29.93 -4.32 -6.31
N VAL A 895 30.08 -3.14 -5.72
CA VAL A 895 31.38 -2.62 -5.27
C VAL A 895 32.10 -3.63 -4.37
N GLU A 896 33.41 -3.80 -4.60
CA GLU A 896 34.28 -4.69 -3.82
C GLU A 896 34.34 -4.29 -2.33
N ASN A 897 34.85 -5.17 -1.47
CA ASN A 897 34.99 -4.86 -0.05
C ASN A 897 35.87 -3.62 0.18
N GLY A 898 35.38 -2.66 0.95
CA GLY A 898 36.10 -1.43 1.29
C GLY A 898 35.17 -0.27 1.67
N PRO A 899 35.73 0.92 1.92
CA PRO A 899 34.97 2.08 2.42
C PRO A 899 33.77 2.48 1.57
N GLN A 900 33.89 2.39 0.24
CA GLN A 900 32.80 2.72 -0.70
C GLN A 900 31.60 1.78 -0.54
N ARG A 901 31.84 0.51 -0.22
CA ARG A 901 30.79 -0.48 0.01
C ARG A 901 30.13 -0.28 1.38
N ASP A 902 30.91 0.06 2.39
CA ASP A 902 30.38 0.40 3.71
C ASP A 902 29.50 1.65 3.64
N GLU A 903 29.91 2.66 2.87
CA GLU A 903 29.14 3.88 2.58
C GLU A 903 27.84 3.57 1.83
N LEU A 904 27.91 2.72 0.79
CA LEU A 904 26.73 2.24 0.08
C LEU A 904 25.75 1.51 1.03
N HIS A 905 26.25 0.60 1.87
CA HIS A 905 25.39 -0.13 2.81
C HIS A 905 24.78 0.81 3.85
N ALA A 906 25.52 1.82 4.30
CA ALA A 906 24.98 2.85 5.19
C ALA A 906 23.89 3.68 4.49
N MET A 907 24.11 4.12 3.25
CA MET A 907 23.14 4.87 2.45
C MET A 907 21.86 4.05 2.19
N LEU A 908 22.01 2.79 1.76
CA LEU A 908 20.87 1.88 1.56
C LEU A 908 20.15 1.59 2.88
N SER A 909 20.90 1.43 3.97
CA SER A 909 20.32 1.21 5.30
C SER A 909 19.51 2.41 5.75
N GLN A 910 20.02 3.63 5.59
CA GLN A 910 19.29 4.87 5.86
C GLN A 910 18.05 5.00 4.98
N GLY A 911 18.19 4.82 3.66
CA GLY A 911 17.08 4.92 2.72
C GLY A 911 16.01 3.85 2.88
N MET A 912 16.35 2.68 3.42
CA MET A 912 15.43 1.57 3.70
C MET A 912 15.09 1.44 5.20
N ALA A 913 15.58 2.31 6.07
CA ALA A 913 15.18 2.36 7.49
C ALA A 913 13.83 3.08 7.63
N HIS A 914 13.52 3.98 6.69
CA HIS A 914 12.28 4.73 6.61
C HIS A 914 11.28 3.99 5.73
N GLY A 915 10.67 2.91 6.21
CA GLY A 915 9.51 2.28 5.56
C GLY A 915 8.26 3.18 5.47
N ASP A 916 8.48 4.49 5.37
CA ASP A 916 7.55 5.61 5.45
C ASP A 916 8.10 6.73 4.56
N TRP A 917 7.62 6.72 3.31
CA TRP A 917 8.13 7.53 2.19
C TRP A 917 7.92 9.03 2.40
N ASP A 918 6.96 9.41 3.23
CA ASP A 918 6.51 10.79 3.46
C ASP A 918 7.49 11.63 4.30
N HIS A 919 8.52 10.97 4.83
CA HIS A 919 9.23 11.46 6.00
C HIS A 919 10.74 11.56 5.85
N MET A 920 11.29 11.08 4.73
CA MET A 920 12.63 11.43 4.27
C MET A 920 12.62 12.89 3.77
N ASP A 921 13.65 13.68 4.08
CA ASP A 921 13.76 15.00 3.44
C ASP A 921 13.82 14.83 1.92
N GLU A 922 13.17 15.71 1.18
CA GLU A 922 13.01 15.58 -0.27
C GLU A 922 14.37 15.46 -1.00
N GLY A 923 15.45 16.01 -0.41
CA GLY A 923 16.81 15.90 -0.91
C GLY A 923 17.37 14.48 -0.78
N SER A 924 17.35 13.91 0.42
CA SER A 924 17.82 12.53 0.67
C SER A 924 16.93 11.49 0.00
N PHE A 925 15.62 11.72 -0.02
CA PHE A 925 14.68 10.88 -0.76
C PHE A 925 14.98 10.86 -2.26
N ARG A 926 15.14 12.03 -2.89
CA ARG A 926 15.51 12.11 -4.30
C ARG A 926 16.89 11.54 -4.58
N ALA A 927 17.83 11.70 -3.65
CA ALA A 927 19.20 11.20 -3.79
C ALA A 927 19.29 9.66 -3.73
N VAL A 928 18.42 9.00 -2.95
CA VAL A 928 18.46 7.54 -2.79
C VAL A 928 17.43 6.83 -3.68
N TRP A 929 16.23 7.41 -3.86
CA TRP A 929 15.07 6.74 -4.47
C TRP A 929 14.36 7.52 -5.58
N GLY A 930 14.70 8.80 -5.78
CA GLY A 930 14.02 9.66 -6.74
C GLY A 930 14.06 9.13 -8.17
N GLU A 931 15.17 8.49 -8.56
CA GLU A 931 15.31 7.88 -9.88
C GLU A 931 14.48 6.60 -10.04
N GLU A 932 14.43 5.72 -9.04
CA GLU A 932 13.53 4.54 -9.06
C GLU A 932 12.05 4.93 -9.13
N LEU A 933 11.61 5.91 -8.33
CA LEU A 933 10.21 6.37 -8.31
C LEU A 933 9.80 7.06 -9.62
N ASN A 934 10.66 7.92 -10.17
CA ASN A 934 10.46 8.47 -11.52
C ASN A 934 10.36 7.36 -12.57
N THR A 935 11.00 6.22 -12.31
CA THR A 935 10.89 5.06 -13.18
C THR A 935 9.56 4.33 -13.05
N TYR A 936 9.05 4.11 -11.83
CA TYR A 936 7.78 3.41 -11.60
C TYR A 936 6.54 4.25 -11.94
N THR A 937 6.61 5.57 -11.80
CA THR A 937 5.50 6.50 -12.13
C THR A 937 5.29 6.65 -13.63
N TYR A 938 6.29 6.39 -14.47
CA TYR A 938 6.20 6.50 -15.92
C TYR A 938 4.99 5.74 -16.50
N ASP A 939 4.26 6.39 -17.38
CA ASP A 939 3.16 5.81 -18.15
C ASP A 939 3.34 6.11 -19.64
N ALA A 940 3.54 5.06 -20.43
CA ALA A 940 3.79 5.18 -21.87
C ALA A 940 2.61 5.80 -22.64
N SER A 941 1.38 5.59 -22.19
CA SER A 941 0.20 6.18 -22.81
C SER A 941 0.18 7.69 -22.58
N ASP A 942 0.45 8.14 -21.35
CA ASP A 942 0.44 9.56 -20.99
C ASP A 942 1.54 10.34 -21.73
N GLN A 943 2.72 9.75 -21.91
CA GLN A 943 3.78 10.37 -22.71
C GLN A 943 3.37 10.61 -24.17
N VAL A 944 2.58 9.70 -24.75
CA VAL A 944 2.02 9.89 -26.09
C VAL A 944 0.98 11.02 -26.09
N GLU A 945 0.11 11.11 -25.08
CA GLU A 945 -0.86 12.22 -24.98
C GLU A 945 -0.18 13.59 -24.83
N ASP A 946 0.85 13.66 -24.00
CA ASP A 946 1.67 14.86 -23.83
C ASP A 946 2.34 15.27 -25.13
N TRP A 947 2.89 14.30 -25.87
CA TRP A 947 3.47 14.54 -27.19
C TRP A 947 2.43 15.12 -28.16
N PHE A 948 1.23 14.53 -28.25
CA PHE A 948 0.16 15.05 -29.11
C PHE A 948 -0.31 16.45 -28.68
N THR A 949 -0.34 16.74 -27.38
CA THR A 949 -0.71 18.05 -26.85
C THR A 949 0.32 19.11 -27.21
N LYS A 950 1.62 18.82 -26.98
CA LYS A 950 2.74 19.69 -27.36
C LYS A 950 2.78 19.92 -28.87
N TRP A 951 2.59 18.86 -29.65
CA TRP A 951 2.57 18.92 -31.11
C TRP A 951 1.38 19.75 -31.63
N GLY A 952 0.18 19.55 -31.07
CA GLY A 952 -1.01 20.34 -31.38
C GLY A 952 -0.83 21.82 -31.05
N ALA A 953 -0.25 22.15 -29.89
CA ALA A 953 0.07 23.53 -29.52
C ALA A 953 1.09 24.17 -30.47
N MET A 954 2.13 23.43 -30.87
CA MET A 954 3.13 23.90 -31.84
C MET A 954 2.51 24.16 -33.21
N MET A 955 1.63 23.28 -33.68
CA MET A 955 0.90 23.47 -34.94
C MET A 955 -0.07 24.66 -34.89
N SER A 956 -0.70 24.89 -33.74
CA SER A 956 -1.59 26.05 -33.52
C SER A 956 -0.81 27.37 -33.57
N LYS A 957 0.36 27.42 -32.95
CA LYS A 957 1.24 28.59 -32.92
C LYS A 957 1.82 28.92 -34.30
N ASN A 958 2.21 27.91 -35.07
CA ASN A 958 2.71 28.08 -36.43
C ASN A 958 1.60 28.49 -37.43
N MET A 959 0.34 28.10 -37.18
CA MET A 959 -0.82 28.55 -37.96
C MET A 959 -1.18 30.03 -37.74
N GLU A 960 -0.85 30.61 -36.58
CA GLU A 960 -0.99 32.06 -36.36
C GLU A 960 0.07 32.87 -37.15
N GLU A 961 1.23 32.28 -37.45
CA GLU A 961 2.32 32.95 -38.17
C GLU A 961 2.35 32.65 -39.68
N THR A 962 1.72 31.57 -40.15
CA THR A 962 1.69 31.20 -41.58
C THR A 962 0.34 30.63 -42.01
N LYS A 963 -0.21 31.12 -43.14
CA LYS A 963 -1.54 30.77 -43.69
C LYS A 963 -1.64 29.36 -44.31
N ASP A 964 -0.63 28.51 -44.15
CA ASP A 964 -0.64 27.11 -44.57
C ASP A 964 -0.14 26.24 -43.42
N ALA A 965 -0.79 25.09 -43.18
CA ALA A 965 -0.31 24.10 -42.22
C ALA A 965 1.08 23.59 -42.67
N PRO A 966 2.16 23.76 -41.89
CA PRO A 966 3.47 23.27 -42.31
C PRO A 966 3.49 21.74 -42.31
N LYS A 967 4.22 21.15 -43.27
CA LYS A 967 4.60 19.74 -43.19
C LYS A 967 5.54 19.59 -41.99
N ILE A 968 5.42 18.51 -41.21
CA ILE A 968 6.29 18.25 -40.03
C ILE A 968 7.78 18.37 -40.41
N SER A 969 8.15 17.99 -41.63
CA SER A 969 9.51 18.09 -42.17
C SER A 969 10.04 19.51 -42.47
N SER A 970 9.25 20.58 -42.32
CA SER A 970 9.63 21.94 -42.72
C SER A 970 9.80 22.94 -41.57
N ILE A 971 9.87 22.51 -40.31
CA ILE A 971 10.05 23.40 -39.14
C ILE A 971 11.56 23.55 -38.83
N PRO A 972 12.17 24.74 -38.93
CA PRO A 972 13.57 24.97 -38.56
C PRO A 972 13.73 24.91 -37.04
N GLY A 973 14.56 23.99 -36.55
CA GLY A 973 14.69 23.63 -35.13
C GLY A 973 14.85 22.11 -34.91
N LEU A 974 14.51 21.32 -35.94
CA LEU A 974 14.73 19.87 -36.09
C LEU A 974 16.20 19.46 -36.32
N HIS A 975 17.18 20.35 -36.09
CA HIS A 975 18.59 19.99 -36.14
C HIS A 975 19.13 19.81 -34.72
N ARG A 976 19.59 18.59 -34.44
CA ARG A 976 20.50 18.16 -33.36
C ARG A 976 20.80 19.26 -32.33
N VAL A 977 20.16 19.20 -31.18
CA VAL A 977 20.78 19.76 -29.97
C VAL A 977 21.88 18.78 -29.58
N SER A 978 23.08 19.01 -30.11
CA SER A 978 24.28 18.39 -29.53
C SER A 978 24.45 18.95 -28.13
N ILE A 979 24.13 18.17 -27.10
CA ILE A 979 24.53 18.46 -25.73
C ILE A 979 26.05 18.24 -25.70
N SER A 980 26.83 19.31 -25.87
CA SER A 980 28.26 19.24 -25.59
C SER A 980 28.43 19.11 -24.09
N GLN A 981 29.11 18.05 -23.65
CA GLN A 981 29.67 17.90 -22.31
C GLN A 981 30.58 19.10 -22.00
N SER A 982 30.06 20.11 -21.32
CA SER A 982 30.78 21.06 -20.47
C SER A 982 29.81 22.14 -20.03
N ASP A 983 29.35 22.03 -18.77
CA ASP A 983 29.48 23.12 -17.79
C ASP A 983 28.58 22.80 -16.57
N HIS A 984 29.19 22.19 -15.56
CA HIS A 984 28.72 22.18 -14.17
C HIS A 984 29.08 23.51 -13.49
N PRO A 985 28.27 23.93 -12.53
CA PRO A 985 28.74 23.94 -11.14
C PRO A 985 28.10 22.84 -10.30
#